data_AF-A0A812N3J0-F1
#
_entry.id   AF-A0A812N3J0-F1
#
_cell.length_a   1.000
_cell.length_b   1.000
_cell.length_c   1.000
_cell.angle_alpha   90.00
_cell.angle_beta   90.00
_cell.angle_gamma   90.00
#
_symmetry.space_group_name_H-M   'P 1'
#
loop_
_entity.id
_entity.type
_entity.pdbx_description
1 polymer ?
#
loop_
_entity_poly.entity_id
_entity_poly.type
_entity_poly.pdbx_seq_one_letter_code
_entity_poly.pdbx_strand_id
1 'polypeptide(L)'
;MEVGPHTFPRDWPDVYSESDALRALLRRRGPCASKRVSVVPLPEEEHLCWADGLEVWPLQSRRNAEAAAAHAGLALVEGWAIYDLLDDVTGAAFVAERYWWNATEDGTWVDFSPRPENMEQLLLAEALAPAEAREAREATVLTAEAQDLAEHLAKLRFPKARRAGRRSWRVAAPEPGSPAKPPSVGAGMPTAHDAQVSKGVEESPKAEAGTKPEEVSSPETDQAPQEVIPPSPAEATAELLVAMPLKMEAEQAERLAKIPPLSAEESRTILKRIRECDLTAIAEAAERAEDDDSCIRLITTGLSGALVQPLRRGATTAFALLAQVARRSMEMAAGGAQHKTVAESLMSSDGLQPLVDAIASPDIRKAGLAAEALGYVCYRHPVVQARAGRAGAIRSLVRLLGRRAEGAAREAAYALWNIQVGQRDHAATAFREGAAAVLLPILSATLADEVLINALGALTSLLLAAGAQEAIGANGAVEVLCDYLEDDHSLAVRERALAALANLLSGHGENCRKAVYRAMAIPRLMRFLEVSPDGEPPSLLGAENAAAALANIVATTGPMAAQTAVDAGILQVVSQLLQSSARPAQAFGLLANLSWQLPELGENVYQMTPIQRVVDVLKPHEDQPPRGRLAALALAANLASLGPAKARLLRAGLLKPMVTVIESSGDPALKDMAGVGLANILEDSPESVAKVFLEIPDLPRRLAFLLTNKKQPLETSTRRHLMRAIALLASREASRVSVKESGAPEALLALMDQSGLAREASRGLLNLAPVAKDRDKLLKKGILPKLVTLLRSPDARDVAAGALANLTAGSKAAAVEAARLGALSLLAPQLKQACEPQDENMIYEVLGFAENDAPVWILAAIAHIVDLVDTPGARRDAGAAVPCMCLLTCQGEGSVKELGIFALGAMAKSPELLRPAVADWPGLREACAAMSVSPLLDRAKLVQRCIPAY
;
A
#
# COMPACT_ATOMS: atom_id res chain seq x y z
N MET A 1 -14.66 -3.87 12.89
CA MET A 1 -13.25 -4.08 13.29
C MET A 1 -13.00 -5.57 13.22
N GLU A 2 -12.47 -6.07 12.09
CA GLU A 2 -11.85 -7.39 12.11
C GLU A 2 -10.48 -7.22 12.76
N VAL A 3 -10.35 -7.78 13.96
CA VAL A 3 -9.12 -7.77 14.73
C VAL A 3 -8.40 -9.04 14.29
N GLY A 4 -7.36 -8.93 13.46
CA GLY A 4 -6.58 -10.07 12.95
C GLY A 4 -5.99 -10.93 14.08
N PRO A 5 -5.47 -12.13 13.79
CA PRO A 5 -4.94 -12.99 14.83
C PRO A 5 -3.69 -12.35 15.48
N HIS A 6 -3.67 -12.31 16.81
CA HIS A 6 -2.59 -11.72 17.60
C HIS A 6 -1.69 -12.81 18.18
N THR A 7 -0.39 -12.57 18.26
CA THR A 7 0.56 -13.47 18.92
C THR A 7 1.57 -12.69 19.76
N PHE A 8 2.34 -13.41 20.59
CA PHE A 8 3.57 -12.88 21.16
C PHE A 8 4.52 -12.43 20.03
N PRO A 9 5.22 -11.27 20.16
CA PRO A 9 6.20 -10.77 19.18
C PRO A 9 7.04 -11.88 18.53
N ARG A 10 6.90 -12.03 17.19
CA ARG A 10 7.72 -12.96 16.40
C ARG A 10 9.18 -12.46 16.42
N ASP A 11 10.14 -13.37 16.30
CA ASP A 11 11.58 -13.09 16.31
C ASP A 11 12.12 -12.42 17.60
N TRP A 12 11.50 -12.72 18.75
CA TRP A 12 12.03 -12.31 20.06
C TRP A 12 13.31 -13.07 20.45
N PRO A 13 14.33 -12.43 21.06
CA PRO A 13 14.39 -11.04 21.51
C PRO A 13 14.84 -10.02 20.46
N ASP A 14 15.32 -10.47 19.29
CA ASP A 14 15.98 -9.62 18.29
C ASP A 14 15.06 -8.50 17.78
N VAL A 15 13.75 -8.80 17.62
CA VAL A 15 12.72 -7.83 17.24
C VAL A 15 12.67 -6.59 18.14
N TYR A 16 13.03 -6.71 19.42
CA TYR A 16 13.05 -5.58 20.37
C TYR A 16 14.11 -4.54 20.01
N SER A 17 15.25 -4.97 19.49
CA SER A 17 16.33 -4.08 19.03
C SER A 17 16.15 -3.65 17.58
N GLU A 18 15.62 -4.53 16.73
CA GLU A 18 15.64 -4.35 15.28
C GLU A 18 14.37 -3.67 14.73
N SER A 19 13.22 -3.81 15.39
CA SER A 19 11.98 -3.20 14.92
C SER A 19 11.88 -1.73 15.29
N ASP A 20 11.87 -0.86 14.28
CA ASP A 20 11.56 0.57 14.45
C ASP A 20 10.12 0.79 14.96
N ALA A 21 9.18 -0.06 14.55
CA ALA A 21 7.78 0.05 14.97
C ALA A 21 7.61 -0.24 16.46
N LEU A 22 8.20 -1.34 16.96
CA LEU A 22 8.15 -1.69 18.38
C LEU A 22 8.86 -0.65 19.25
N ARG A 23 10.02 -0.14 18.80
CA ARG A 23 10.74 0.93 19.51
C ARG A 23 9.98 2.25 19.50
N ALA A 24 9.36 2.63 18.39
CA ALA A 24 8.55 3.83 18.29
C ALA A 24 7.31 3.78 19.21
N LEU A 25 6.75 2.58 19.39
CA LEU A 25 5.63 2.32 20.29
C LEU A 25 6.02 2.50 21.77
N LEU A 26 7.14 1.91 22.20
CA LEU A 26 7.53 1.79 23.62
C LEU A 26 8.44 2.91 24.16
N ARG A 27 9.10 3.69 23.29
CA ARG A 27 9.99 4.80 23.71
C ARG A 27 9.26 5.84 24.57
N ARG A 28 10.00 6.65 25.32
CA ARG A 28 9.45 7.70 26.23
C ARG A 28 8.46 8.70 25.60
N ARG A 29 8.51 8.92 24.29
CA ARG A 29 7.57 9.78 23.53
C ARG A 29 6.62 8.97 22.62
N GLY A 30 6.65 7.65 22.73
CA GLY A 30 5.76 6.75 22.02
C GLY A 30 4.37 6.72 22.68
N PRO A 31 3.35 6.25 21.94
CA PRO A 31 1.99 6.15 22.46
C PRO A 31 1.85 5.20 23.65
N CYS A 32 2.79 4.27 23.83
CA CYS A 32 2.88 3.34 24.97
C CYS A 32 4.19 3.54 25.73
N ALA A 33 4.51 4.80 26.05
CA ALA A 33 5.73 5.16 26.75
C ALA A 33 5.89 4.35 28.04
N SER A 34 6.92 3.50 28.06
CA SER A 34 7.11 2.50 29.13
C SER A 34 8.41 2.75 29.89
N LYS A 35 8.40 2.50 31.20
CA LYS A 35 9.61 2.58 32.05
C LYS A 35 10.33 1.24 32.17
N ARG A 36 9.60 0.13 32.05
CA ARG A 36 10.13 -1.23 32.08
C ARG A 36 9.36 -2.08 31.08
N VAL A 37 10.07 -2.98 30.40
CA VAL A 37 9.48 -3.96 29.48
C VAL A 37 10.02 -5.33 29.90
N SER A 38 9.16 -6.33 29.98
CA SER A 38 9.55 -7.67 30.41
C SER A 38 8.67 -8.74 29.78
N VAL A 39 9.26 -9.89 29.51
CA VAL A 39 8.54 -11.08 29.09
C VAL A 39 8.02 -11.80 30.33
N VAL A 40 6.71 -12.01 30.39
CA VAL A 40 6.03 -12.60 31.53
C VAL A 40 5.46 -13.97 31.12
N PRO A 41 6.03 -15.08 31.59
CA PRO A 41 5.49 -16.42 31.32
C PRO A 41 4.17 -16.65 32.06
N LEU A 42 3.59 -17.84 31.88
CA LEU A 42 2.51 -18.32 32.75
C LEU A 42 3.01 -18.41 34.21
N PRO A 43 2.14 -18.21 35.21
CA PRO A 43 2.53 -18.36 36.62
C PRO A 43 3.04 -19.79 36.91
N GLU A 44 4.26 -19.90 37.42
CA GLU A 44 4.83 -21.13 37.95
C GLU A 44 4.05 -21.66 39.17
N GLU A 45 4.22 -22.95 39.52
CA GLU A 45 3.50 -23.58 40.64
C GLU A 45 3.63 -22.81 41.97
N GLU A 46 4.80 -22.22 42.22
CA GLU A 46 5.06 -21.39 43.41
C GLU A 46 4.23 -20.10 43.42
N HIS A 47 3.91 -19.54 42.26
CA HIS A 47 3.07 -18.34 42.13
C HIS A 47 1.58 -18.67 42.26
N LEU A 48 1.18 -19.90 41.92
CA LEU A 48 -0.24 -20.30 41.93
C LEU A 48 -0.85 -20.27 43.34
N CYS A 49 -0.03 -20.41 44.40
CA CYS A 49 -0.52 -20.28 45.77
C CYS A 49 -1.07 -18.88 46.10
N TRP A 50 -0.61 -17.83 45.41
CA TRP A 50 -1.11 -16.46 45.58
C TRP A 50 -2.43 -16.19 44.85
N ALA A 51 -2.82 -17.09 43.95
CA ALA A 51 -4.09 -17.03 43.26
C ALA A 51 -5.07 -18.13 43.71
N ASP A 52 -4.71 -18.95 44.68
CA ASP A 52 -5.53 -20.09 45.11
C ASP A 52 -6.93 -19.63 45.57
N GLY A 53 -7.96 -20.22 44.96
CA GLY A 53 -9.36 -19.86 45.22
C GLY A 53 -9.84 -18.56 44.55
N LEU A 54 -8.99 -17.85 43.79
CA LEU A 54 -9.43 -16.67 43.04
C LEU A 54 -10.21 -17.06 41.78
N GLU A 55 -11.35 -16.37 41.58
CA GLU A 55 -12.03 -16.38 40.28
C GLU A 55 -11.38 -15.35 39.35
N VAL A 56 -10.84 -15.82 38.24
CA VAL A 56 -10.19 -14.97 37.22
C VAL A 56 -10.90 -15.01 35.88
N TRP A 57 -10.73 -13.94 35.13
CA TRP A 57 -11.48 -13.64 33.91
C TRP A 57 -10.52 -13.30 32.75
N PRO A 58 -10.57 -14.02 31.61
CA PRO A 58 -9.57 -13.90 30.53
C PRO A 58 -9.34 -12.48 29.98
N LEU A 59 -10.36 -11.62 29.99
CA LEU A 59 -10.31 -10.26 29.43
C LEU A 59 -10.40 -9.15 30.48
N GLN A 60 -10.30 -9.48 31.77
CA GLN A 60 -10.38 -8.49 32.85
C GLN A 60 -9.10 -8.46 33.66
N SER A 61 -7.96 -8.20 32.99
CA SER A 61 -6.64 -8.18 33.62
C SER A 61 -6.57 -7.24 34.82
N ARG A 62 -7.22 -6.07 34.74
CA ARG A 62 -7.40 -5.16 35.88
C ARG A 62 -8.03 -5.82 37.09
N ARG A 63 -9.19 -6.45 36.91
CA ARG A 63 -9.93 -7.10 37.99
C ARG A 63 -9.14 -8.26 38.59
N ASN A 64 -8.50 -9.07 37.74
CA ASN A 64 -7.70 -10.21 38.18
C ASN A 64 -6.52 -9.72 39.04
N ALA A 65 -5.81 -8.70 38.57
CA ALA A 65 -4.65 -8.15 39.26
C ALA A 65 -5.03 -7.43 40.55
N GLU A 66 -6.16 -6.70 40.59
CA GLU A 66 -6.73 -6.10 41.79
C GLU A 66 -7.17 -7.18 42.80
N ALA A 67 -7.76 -8.29 42.34
CA ALA A 67 -8.16 -9.40 43.19
C ALA A 67 -6.95 -10.12 43.80
N ALA A 68 -5.90 -10.39 43.00
CA ALA A 68 -4.65 -10.98 43.48
C ALA A 68 -3.91 -10.06 44.44
N ALA A 69 -3.89 -8.74 44.17
CA ALA A 69 -3.33 -7.75 45.10
C ALA A 69 -4.08 -7.74 46.45
N ALA A 70 -5.42 -7.80 46.42
CA ALA A 70 -6.23 -7.86 47.64
C ALA A 70 -6.09 -9.19 48.41
N HIS A 71 -5.89 -10.30 47.70
CA HIS A 71 -5.84 -11.64 48.29
C HIS A 71 -4.47 -12.00 48.85
N ALA A 72 -3.39 -11.66 48.12
CA ALA A 72 -2.02 -12.06 48.44
C ALA A 72 -1.08 -10.87 48.74
N GLY A 73 -1.60 -9.64 48.78
CA GLY A 73 -0.80 -8.44 49.09
C GLY A 73 0.19 -8.03 48.00
N LEU A 74 0.03 -8.54 46.78
CA LEU A 74 0.94 -8.25 45.66
C LEU A 74 0.81 -6.81 45.17
N ALA A 75 1.91 -6.23 44.69
CA ALA A 75 1.88 -4.89 44.11
C ALA A 75 1.14 -4.91 42.76
N LEU A 76 0.26 -3.93 42.54
CA LEU A 76 -0.46 -3.77 41.27
C LEU A 76 0.40 -2.99 40.27
N VAL A 77 0.53 -3.50 39.05
CA VAL A 77 1.26 -2.88 37.96
C VAL A 77 0.28 -2.58 36.80
N GLU A 78 0.35 -1.36 36.26
CA GLU A 78 -0.43 -0.92 35.09
C GLU A 78 0.50 -0.63 33.92
N GLY A 79 0.06 -1.02 32.72
CA GLY A 79 0.77 -0.71 31.50
C GLY A 79 0.07 -1.29 30.28
N TRP A 80 0.85 -1.92 29.42
CA TRP A 80 0.35 -2.49 28.17
C TRP A 80 0.83 -3.93 27.98
N ALA A 81 -0.05 -4.77 27.44
CA ALA A 81 0.32 -6.03 26.82
C ALA A 81 0.55 -5.78 25.33
N ILE A 82 1.71 -6.19 24.83
CA ILE A 82 2.17 -5.95 23.47
C ILE A 82 2.06 -7.23 22.66
N TYR A 83 1.42 -7.13 21.50
CA TYR A 83 1.18 -8.24 20.58
C TYR A 83 1.71 -7.91 19.19
N ASP A 84 2.24 -8.92 18.52
CA ASP A 84 2.49 -8.88 17.08
C ASP A 84 1.14 -8.97 16.36
N LEU A 85 0.94 -8.09 15.38
CA LEU A 85 -0.10 -8.29 14.39
C LEU A 85 0.47 -9.26 13.37
N LEU A 86 -0.15 -10.42 13.16
CA LEU A 86 0.26 -11.42 12.16
C LEU A 86 0.05 -10.92 10.72
N ASP A 87 0.68 -9.79 10.40
CA ASP A 87 0.83 -9.24 9.07
C ASP A 87 1.89 -10.02 8.27
N ASP A 88 1.92 -9.74 6.97
CA ASP A 88 2.82 -10.39 6.01
C ASP A 88 4.31 -10.08 6.27
N VAL A 89 4.63 -9.12 7.14
CA VAL A 89 6.00 -8.66 7.40
C VAL A 89 6.29 -8.66 8.90
N THR A 90 6.96 -9.72 9.36
CA THR A 90 7.37 -9.84 10.77
C THR A 90 8.01 -8.56 11.32
N GLY A 91 7.50 -8.10 12.46
CA GLY A 91 8.03 -6.92 13.15
C GLY A 91 7.63 -5.57 12.56
N ALA A 92 6.70 -5.53 11.60
CA ALA A 92 6.23 -4.29 10.98
C ALA A 92 5.09 -3.61 11.76
N ALA A 93 4.17 -4.37 12.35
CA ALA A 93 3.05 -3.82 13.11
C ALA A 93 2.82 -4.52 14.46
N PHE A 94 2.51 -3.72 15.48
CA PHE A 94 2.23 -4.18 16.83
C PHE A 94 0.96 -3.53 17.37
N VAL A 95 0.24 -4.27 18.22
CA VAL A 95 -0.87 -3.75 19.02
C VAL A 95 -0.47 -3.72 20.48
N ALA A 96 -0.80 -2.62 21.14
CA ALA A 96 -0.71 -2.48 22.59
C ALA A 96 -2.11 -2.39 23.17
N GLU A 97 -2.44 -3.29 24.08
CA GLU A 97 -3.69 -3.28 24.85
C GLU A 97 -3.41 -2.85 26.27
N ARG A 98 -4.28 -2.01 26.86
CA ARG A 98 -4.09 -1.61 28.26
C ARG A 98 -4.29 -2.83 29.17
N TYR A 99 -3.33 -3.05 30.07
CA TYR A 99 -3.22 -4.30 30.80
C TYR A 99 -2.72 -4.06 32.23
N TRP A 100 -3.13 -4.95 33.14
CA TRP A 100 -2.72 -4.92 34.55
C TRP A 100 -2.27 -6.30 34.98
N TRP A 101 -1.26 -6.33 35.84
CA TRP A 101 -0.67 -7.55 36.39
C TRP A 101 -0.08 -7.24 37.78
N ASN A 102 0.58 -8.21 38.39
CA ASN A 102 1.14 -8.07 39.72
C ASN A 102 2.67 -8.13 39.71
N ALA A 103 3.27 -7.49 40.72
CA ALA A 103 4.69 -7.65 41.03
C ALA A 103 4.85 -8.19 42.45
N THR A 104 5.78 -9.13 42.61
CA THR A 104 6.25 -9.67 43.89
C THR A 104 7.19 -8.68 44.59
N GLU A 105 7.55 -8.95 45.84
CA GLU A 105 8.44 -8.07 46.62
C GLU A 105 9.84 -7.90 46.00
N ASP A 106 10.35 -8.93 45.30
CA ASP A 106 11.61 -8.88 44.56
C ASP A 106 11.49 -8.20 43.18
N GLY A 107 10.28 -7.76 42.81
CA GLY A 107 10.01 -7.05 41.56
C GLY A 107 9.75 -7.96 40.35
N THR A 108 9.66 -9.28 40.54
CA THR A 108 9.26 -10.24 39.49
C THR A 108 7.80 -10.00 39.09
N TRP A 109 7.51 -10.03 37.79
CA TRP A 109 6.16 -9.80 37.28
C TRP A 109 5.42 -11.12 37.12
N VAL A 110 4.18 -11.16 37.62
CA VAL A 110 3.29 -12.31 37.54
C VAL A 110 1.92 -11.84 37.06
N ASP A 111 1.33 -12.56 36.11
CA ASP A 111 -0.01 -12.28 35.59
C ASP A 111 -0.89 -13.53 35.73
N PHE A 112 -1.96 -13.39 36.50
CA PHE A 112 -2.93 -14.44 36.78
C PHE A 112 -4.11 -14.45 35.81
N SER A 113 -4.08 -13.61 34.78
CA SER A 113 -5.12 -13.56 33.76
C SER A 113 -5.06 -14.81 32.88
N PRO A 114 -6.16 -15.56 32.70
CA PRO A 114 -6.17 -16.71 31.82
C PRO A 114 -5.81 -16.33 30.38
N ARG A 115 -4.92 -17.10 29.76
CA ARG A 115 -4.47 -16.92 28.37
C ARG A 115 -4.86 -18.12 27.52
N PRO A 116 -4.96 -17.97 26.19
CA PRO A 116 -5.05 -19.10 25.26
C PRO A 116 -3.90 -20.10 25.42
N GLU A 117 -4.13 -21.39 25.15
CA GLU A 117 -3.10 -22.45 25.31
C GLU A 117 -1.83 -22.21 24.46
N ASN A 118 -1.94 -21.49 23.35
CA ASN A 118 -0.83 -21.14 22.46
C ASN A 118 -0.10 -19.84 22.84
N MET A 119 -0.42 -19.22 23.98
CA MET A 119 0.16 -17.96 24.45
C MET A 119 0.85 -18.16 25.79
N GLU A 120 1.99 -18.85 25.75
CA GLU A 120 2.80 -19.22 26.92
C GLU A 120 3.45 -18.01 27.60
N GLN A 121 3.66 -16.91 26.87
CA GLN A 121 4.34 -15.71 27.34
C GLN A 121 3.64 -14.44 26.82
N LEU A 122 3.72 -13.37 27.60
CA LEU A 122 3.28 -12.02 27.23
C LEU A 122 4.46 -11.06 27.26
N LEU A 123 4.50 -10.11 26.33
CA LEU A 123 5.38 -8.96 26.44
C LEU A 123 4.61 -7.84 27.16
N LEU A 124 4.96 -7.57 28.42
CA LEU A 124 4.35 -6.51 29.21
C LEU A 124 5.26 -5.29 29.26
N ALA A 125 4.65 -4.11 29.27
CA ALA A 125 5.35 -2.84 29.27
C ALA A 125 4.70 -1.91 30.30
N GLU A 126 5.41 -1.63 31.40
CA GLU A 126 4.91 -0.85 32.52
C GLU A 126 4.88 0.64 32.18
N ALA A 127 3.75 1.29 32.46
CA ALA A 127 3.53 2.69 32.11
C ALA A 127 4.56 3.62 32.77
N LEU A 128 5.11 4.55 31.97
CA LEU A 128 6.04 5.58 32.44
C LEU A 128 5.40 6.56 33.43
N ALA A 129 4.09 6.78 33.32
CA ALA A 129 3.27 7.53 34.28
C ALA A 129 1.97 6.74 34.56
N PRO A 130 1.54 6.62 35.83
CA PRO A 130 0.21 6.13 36.13
C PRO A 130 -0.82 7.08 35.49
N ALA A 131 -1.92 6.55 34.97
CA ALA A 131 -2.97 7.36 34.39
C ALA A 131 -3.46 8.40 35.42
N GLU A 132 -3.04 9.66 35.28
CA GLU A 132 -3.66 10.76 36.02
C GLU A 132 -5.16 10.72 35.73
N ALA A 133 -5.95 10.85 36.80
CA ALA A 133 -7.39 10.66 36.84
C ALA A 133 -8.12 11.54 35.81
N ARG A 134 -8.19 11.09 34.56
CA ARG A 134 -9.19 11.55 33.60
C ARG A 134 -10.53 11.04 34.10
N GLU A 135 -11.39 11.99 34.48
CA GLU A 135 -12.75 11.78 34.95
C GLU A 135 -13.50 10.76 34.07
N ALA A 136 -13.60 9.54 34.58
CA ALA A 136 -14.70 8.61 34.36
C ALA A 136 -14.57 7.50 35.42
N ARG A 137 -15.05 7.78 36.63
CA ARG A 137 -15.46 6.73 37.56
C ARG A 137 -16.73 6.09 36.99
N GLU A 138 -16.56 5.18 36.05
CA GLU A 138 -17.50 4.09 35.90
C GLU A 138 -16.75 2.80 36.24
N ALA A 139 -17.11 2.22 37.38
CA ALA A 139 -16.80 0.82 37.62
C ALA A 139 -17.52 0.02 36.53
N THR A 140 -16.81 -0.29 35.45
CA THR A 140 -17.34 -1.03 34.30
C THR A 140 -17.35 -2.50 34.67
N VAL A 141 -18.33 -2.90 35.48
CA VAL A 141 -18.77 -4.29 35.47
C VAL A 141 -19.47 -4.47 34.13
N LEU A 142 -18.88 -5.29 33.25
CA LEU A 142 -19.51 -5.62 31.97
C LEU A 142 -20.92 -6.17 32.26
N THR A 143 -21.93 -5.68 31.53
CA THR A 143 -23.25 -6.33 31.52
C THR A 143 -23.11 -7.75 30.99
N ALA A 144 -24.12 -8.60 31.22
CA ALA A 144 -24.10 -9.95 30.65
C ALA A 144 -23.93 -9.91 29.11
N GLU A 145 -24.57 -8.97 28.41
CA GLU A 145 -24.39 -8.85 26.96
C GLU A 145 -22.98 -8.35 26.58
N ALA A 146 -22.40 -7.43 27.35
CA ALA A 146 -21.04 -6.94 27.10
C ALA A 146 -19.99 -8.02 27.41
N GLN A 147 -20.25 -8.89 28.37
CA GLN A 147 -19.44 -10.06 28.68
C GLN A 147 -19.53 -11.10 27.56
N ASP A 148 -20.73 -11.39 27.03
CA ASP A 148 -20.91 -12.29 25.89
C ASP A 148 -20.23 -11.75 24.63
N LEU A 149 -20.33 -10.44 24.38
CA LEU A 149 -19.63 -9.77 23.28
C LEU A 149 -18.10 -9.84 23.48
N ALA A 150 -17.61 -9.61 24.69
CA ALA A 150 -16.19 -9.73 25.01
C ALA A 150 -15.69 -11.17 24.77
N GLU A 151 -16.45 -12.18 25.18
CA GLU A 151 -16.15 -13.59 24.91
C GLU A 151 -16.17 -13.93 23.42
N HIS A 152 -17.09 -13.33 22.66
CA HIS A 152 -17.12 -13.46 21.20
C HIS A 152 -15.90 -12.82 20.54
N LEU A 153 -15.52 -11.59 20.96
CA LEU A 153 -14.33 -10.90 20.48
C LEU A 153 -13.05 -11.65 20.84
N ALA A 154 -12.97 -12.26 22.03
CA ALA A 154 -11.85 -13.15 22.40
C ALA A 154 -11.72 -14.33 21.43
N LYS A 155 -12.83 -14.95 21.00
CA LYS A 155 -12.80 -16.04 20.01
C LYS A 155 -12.34 -15.55 18.64
N LEU A 156 -12.77 -14.35 18.22
CA LEU A 156 -12.31 -13.77 16.96
C LEU A 156 -10.81 -13.43 17.00
N ARG A 157 -10.33 -12.91 18.14
CA ARG A 157 -8.90 -12.62 18.35
C ARG A 157 -8.05 -13.89 18.45
N PHE A 158 -8.60 -14.94 19.06
CA PHE A 158 -7.92 -16.21 19.33
C PHE A 158 -8.75 -17.39 18.83
N PRO A 159 -8.87 -17.59 17.49
CA PRO A 159 -9.78 -18.56 16.90
C PRO A 159 -9.48 -20.02 17.28
N LYS A 160 -8.27 -20.30 17.80
CA LYS A 160 -7.86 -21.64 18.27
C LYS A 160 -8.05 -21.86 19.79
N ALA A 161 -8.56 -20.88 20.54
CA ALA A 161 -8.74 -21.02 21.99
C ALA A 161 -10.01 -21.83 22.33
N ARG A 162 -9.88 -22.92 23.11
CA ARG A 162 -11.02 -23.60 23.75
C ARG A 162 -11.75 -22.62 24.69
N ARG A 163 -13.06 -22.83 24.92
CA ARG A 163 -13.92 -22.02 25.82
C ARG A 163 -13.13 -21.51 27.04
N ALA A 164 -12.75 -20.24 27.02
CA ALA A 164 -12.13 -19.58 28.15
C ALA A 164 -13.23 -19.18 29.15
N GLY A 165 -13.92 -20.19 29.71
CA GLY A 165 -14.85 -19.96 30.81
C GLY A 165 -14.09 -19.50 32.06
N ARG A 166 -14.83 -18.99 33.06
CA ARG A 166 -14.28 -18.67 34.39
C ARG A 166 -13.32 -19.77 34.84
N ARG A 167 -12.09 -19.41 35.18
CA ARG A 167 -11.14 -20.33 35.80
C ARG A 167 -10.99 -19.94 37.27
N SER A 168 -11.06 -20.96 38.13
CA SER A 168 -10.57 -20.85 39.49
C SER A 168 -9.17 -21.43 39.50
N TRP A 169 -8.19 -20.66 39.92
CA TRP A 169 -6.88 -21.22 40.26
C TRP A 169 -7.09 -22.06 41.51
N ARG A 170 -6.92 -23.39 41.40
CA ARG A 170 -6.87 -24.28 42.57
C ARG A 170 -5.52 -24.95 42.57
N VAL A 171 -4.80 -24.83 43.68
CA VAL A 171 -3.60 -25.64 43.90
C VAL A 171 -4.06 -27.05 44.30
N ALA A 172 -3.62 -28.06 43.56
CA ALA A 172 -3.82 -29.45 43.96
C ALA A 172 -3.06 -29.68 45.29
N ALA A 173 -3.71 -30.30 46.27
CA ALA A 173 -3.05 -30.58 47.55
C ALA A 173 -1.77 -31.38 47.31
N PRO A 174 -0.61 -30.96 47.86
CA PRO A 174 0.63 -31.68 47.66
C PRO A 174 0.51 -33.10 48.23
N GLU A 175 0.92 -34.10 47.46
CA GLU A 175 1.00 -35.47 47.99
C GLU A 175 1.93 -35.50 49.22
N PRO A 176 1.51 -36.13 50.33
CA PRO A 176 2.29 -36.08 51.56
C PRO A 176 3.56 -36.91 51.42
N GLY A 177 4.69 -36.22 51.20
CA GLY A 177 6.02 -36.77 51.46
C GLY A 177 7.06 -36.51 50.38
N SER A 178 7.63 -35.30 50.33
CA SER A 178 9.03 -35.10 49.90
C SER A 178 9.53 -33.72 50.38
N PRO A 179 10.71 -33.61 51.01
CA PRO A 179 11.22 -32.34 51.51
C PRO A 179 11.87 -31.54 50.37
N ALA A 180 11.31 -30.38 50.03
CA ALA A 180 11.91 -29.45 49.08
C ALA A 180 13.08 -28.69 49.75
N LYS A 181 14.28 -28.83 49.17
CA LYS A 181 15.40 -27.91 49.40
C LYS A 181 15.16 -26.62 48.61
N PRO A 182 15.62 -25.45 49.11
CA PRO A 182 15.53 -24.21 48.33
C PRO A 182 16.56 -24.25 47.17
N PRO A 183 16.18 -23.88 45.94
CA PRO A 183 17.14 -23.66 44.87
C PRO A 183 17.75 -22.26 44.97
N SER A 184 19.04 -22.22 44.66
CA SER A 184 19.94 -21.07 44.72
C SER A 184 19.81 -20.13 43.52
N VAL A 185 19.99 -18.84 43.79
CA VAL A 185 20.19 -17.73 42.84
C VAL A 185 21.34 -18.00 41.85
N GLY A 186 21.15 -17.62 40.58
CA GLY A 186 22.25 -17.48 39.61
C GLY A 186 21.89 -16.94 38.22
N ALA A 187 22.13 -15.62 38.02
CA ALA A 187 22.48 -14.86 36.80
C ALA A 187 21.66 -15.08 35.49
N GLY A 188 21.14 -14.09 34.76
CA GLY A 188 21.40 -12.65 34.68
C GLY A 188 21.29 -12.25 33.19
N MET A 189 20.38 -11.34 32.83
CA MET A 189 20.32 -10.67 31.52
C MET A 189 19.85 -9.21 31.72
N PRO A 190 20.31 -8.25 30.88
CA PRO A 190 20.52 -6.87 31.30
C PRO A 190 19.28 -5.96 31.17
N THR A 191 19.01 -5.16 32.21
CA THR A 191 18.06 -4.03 32.20
C THR A 191 18.78 -2.71 31.93
N ALA A 192 18.28 -1.90 30.99
CA ALA A 192 18.75 -0.55 30.74
C ALA A 192 17.83 0.50 31.39
N HIS A 193 18.39 1.27 32.35
CA HIS A 193 17.86 2.47 33.01
C HIS A 193 18.40 3.73 32.29
N ASP A 194 17.62 4.77 31.92
CA ASP A 194 17.27 6.05 32.61
C ASP A 194 17.53 7.21 31.59
N ALA A 195 16.68 8.24 31.41
CA ALA A 195 16.87 9.58 32.00
C ALA A 195 15.66 10.57 31.77
N GLN A 196 15.15 11.13 32.88
CA GLN A 196 14.23 12.27 33.19
C GLN A 196 13.73 13.22 32.06
N VAL A 197 12.43 13.58 31.92
CA VAL A 197 11.52 14.54 32.63
C VAL A 197 11.86 16.05 32.47
N SER A 198 10.90 16.83 31.92
CA SER A 198 10.58 18.21 32.36
C SER A 198 9.18 18.67 31.86
N LYS A 199 8.39 19.22 32.80
CA LYS A 199 6.97 19.67 32.75
C LYS A 199 6.77 21.11 32.22
N GLY A 200 5.51 21.45 31.89
CA GLY A 200 4.92 22.82 31.85
C GLY A 200 3.55 22.85 31.15
N VAL A 201 2.42 22.59 31.85
CA VAL A 201 1.40 23.55 32.38
C VAL A 201 0.54 24.19 31.26
N GLU A 202 -0.71 23.69 31.05
CA GLU A 202 -2.03 24.31 31.38
C GLU A 202 -2.29 25.64 30.62
N GLU A 203 -3.43 25.95 30.00
CA GLU A 203 -4.82 25.81 30.45
C GLU A 203 -5.76 26.15 29.25
N SER A 204 -6.96 25.56 29.20
CA SER A 204 -8.11 25.92 28.33
C SER A 204 -8.98 26.99 29.08
N PRO A 205 -10.25 27.36 28.76
CA PRO A 205 -11.21 26.77 27.79
C PRO A 205 -12.33 27.69 27.18
N LYS A 206 -13.22 27.02 26.41
CA LYS A 206 -14.70 27.18 26.27
C LYS A 206 -15.23 28.43 25.51
N ALA A 207 -15.96 28.26 24.40
CA ALA A 207 -17.37 27.83 24.20
C ALA A 207 -18.18 29.08 23.78
N GLU A 208 -19.18 29.08 22.90
CA GLU A 208 -20.41 28.28 22.86
C GLU A 208 -21.22 28.67 21.59
N ALA A 209 -22.14 27.76 21.17
CA ALA A 209 -23.49 27.91 20.57
C ALA A 209 -23.82 29.11 19.62
N GLY A 210 -24.67 29.02 18.59
CA GLY A 210 -25.80 28.14 18.24
C GLY A 210 -26.49 28.70 16.97
N THR A 211 -27.09 27.85 16.13
CA THR A 211 -28.54 27.70 15.88
C THR A 211 -29.02 28.27 14.53
N LYS A 212 -29.45 27.35 13.62
CA LYS A 212 -30.73 27.25 12.83
C LYS A 212 -31.27 28.49 12.06
N PRO A 213 -32.27 28.39 11.16
CA PRO A 213 -32.95 27.23 10.52
C PRO A 213 -33.27 27.37 8.99
N GLU A 214 -33.90 26.32 8.41
CA GLU A 214 -34.99 26.31 7.38
C GLU A 214 -34.85 27.03 6.00
N GLU A 215 -35.56 26.70 4.92
CA GLU A 215 -36.14 25.50 4.28
C GLU A 215 -36.84 26.01 2.98
N VAL A 216 -36.97 25.16 1.95
CA VAL A 216 -37.95 25.19 0.81
C VAL A 216 -37.75 26.18 -0.38
N SER A 217 -37.52 25.65 -1.60
CA SER A 217 -38.55 25.47 -2.67
C SER A 217 -37.97 25.41 -4.10
N SER A 218 -38.32 24.32 -4.81
CA SER A 218 -38.22 23.96 -6.25
C SER A 218 -38.86 25.03 -7.21
N PRO A 219 -38.88 24.92 -8.58
CA PRO A 219 -38.74 23.72 -9.44
C PRO A 219 -38.09 23.86 -10.87
N GLU A 220 -37.83 22.69 -11.47
CA GLU A 220 -37.92 22.22 -12.88
C GLU A 220 -37.87 23.22 -14.07
N THR A 221 -37.02 22.95 -15.09
CA THR A 221 -37.42 22.34 -16.39
C THR A 221 -36.29 22.28 -17.44
N ASP A 222 -36.12 21.07 -17.99
CA ASP A 222 -35.77 20.66 -19.37
C ASP A 222 -35.06 21.62 -20.35
N GLN A 223 -33.87 21.21 -20.85
CA GLN A 223 -33.54 21.06 -22.28
C GLN A 223 -32.10 20.55 -22.50
N ALA A 224 -31.96 19.38 -23.13
CA ALA A 224 -30.76 18.96 -23.89
C ALA A 224 -30.87 19.50 -25.34
N PRO A 225 -29.86 19.38 -26.25
CA PRO A 225 -28.52 18.75 -26.14
C PRO A 225 -27.37 19.55 -26.82
N GLN A 226 -26.11 19.12 -26.67
CA GLN A 226 -25.16 18.89 -27.78
C GLN A 226 -23.74 18.50 -27.30
N GLU A 227 -23.19 17.45 -27.91
CA GLU A 227 -21.86 16.88 -27.66
C GLU A 227 -20.73 17.87 -27.98
N VAL A 228 -19.83 18.06 -27.00
CA VAL A 228 -18.55 18.78 -27.17
C VAL A 228 -17.41 17.86 -26.72
N ILE A 229 -16.39 17.77 -27.57
CA ILE A 229 -15.14 17.02 -27.36
C ILE A 229 -14.37 17.66 -26.18
N PRO A 230 -13.97 16.91 -25.11
CA PRO A 230 -13.39 17.54 -23.93
C PRO A 230 -11.90 17.87 -24.12
N PRO A 231 -11.43 19.01 -23.59
CA PRO A 231 -10.04 19.41 -23.63
C PRO A 231 -9.23 18.70 -22.50
N SER A 232 -7.90 18.71 -22.62
CA SER A 232 -6.97 18.01 -21.73
C SER A 232 -6.97 18.56 -20.28
N PRO A 233 -6.43 17.81 -19.29
CA PRO A 233 -6.44 18.21 -17.87
C PRO A 233 -5.73 19.53 -17.54
N ALA A 234 -4.96 20.10 -18.48
CA ALA A 234 -4.34 21.41 -18.35
C ALA A 234 -5.25 22.56 -18.86
N GLU A 235 -6.32 22.24 -19.57
CA GLU A 235 -7.28 23.19 -20.16
C GLU A 235 -8.50 23.39 -19.27
N ALA A 236 -8.90 22.39 -18.47
CA ALA A 236 -10.02 22.49 -17.50
C ALA A 236 -9.80 23.55 -16.39
N THR A 237 -8.54 23.93 -16.11
CA THR A 237 -8.22 25.00 -15.13
C THR A 237 -8.60 26.40 -15.59
N ALA A 238 -8.91 26.60 -16.89
CA ALA A 238 -9.25 27.90 -17.44
C ALA A 238 -10.75 28.23 -17.40
N GLU A 239 -11.63 27.22 -17.28
CA GLU A 239 -13.10 27.40 -17.37
C GLU A 239 -13.79 27.76 -16.04
N LEU A 240 -13.06 27.81 -14.92
CA LEU A 240 -13.62 28.09 -13.58
C LEU A 240 -13.50 29.56 -13.12
N LEU A 241 -13.19 30.50 -14.02
CA LEU A 241 -13.26 31.94 -13.72
C LEU A 241 -14.69 32.45 -13.94
N VAL A 242 -15.45 32.42 -12.85
CA VAL A 242 -16.74 33.07 -12.55
C VAL A 242 -17.30 33.98 -13.66
N ALA A 243 -18.46 33.60 -14.20
CA ALA A 243 -19.36 34.48 -14.95
C ALA A 243 -19.92 35.58 -14.02
N MET A 244 -19.77 36.85 -14.41
CA MET A 244 -20.26 38.02 -13.68
C MET A 244 -21.73 38.34 -14.00
N PRO A 245 -22.44 39.13 -13.16
CA PRO A 245 -23.88 39.38 -13.33
C PRO A 245 -24.18 40.33 -14.52
N LEU A 246 -25.02 39.86 -15.44
CA LEU A 246 -25.46 40.49 -16.72
C LEU A 246 -25.99 41.94 -16.64
N LYS A 247 -26.31 42.46 -15.44
CA LYS A 247 -26.95 43.79 -15.30
C LYS A 247 -25.95 44.95 -15.26
N MET A 248 -24.71 44.69 -14.84
CA MET A 248 -23.64 45.69 -14.76
C MET A 248 -22.96 45.90 -16.13
N GLU A 249 -23.00 44.87 -16.99
CA GLU A 249 -22.44 44.90 -18.34
C GLU A 249 -23.14 45.89 -19.27
N ALA A 250 -24.46 46.10 -19.14
CA ALA A 250 -25.19 47.00 -20.04
C ALA A 250 -24.82 48.48 -19.83
N GLU A 251 -24.72 48.93 -18.57
CA GLU A 251 -24.31 50.32 -18.25
C GLU A 251 -22.80 50.55 -18.50
N GLN A 252 -21.98 49.52 -18.27
CA GLN A 252 -20.53 49.59 -18.50
C GLN A 252 -20.18 49.52 -19.99
N ALA A 253 -20.89 48.70 -20.79
CA ALA A 253 -20.77 48.66 -22.24
C ALA A 253 -21.22 49.98 -22.90
N GLU A 254 -22.27 50.63 -22.39
CA GLU A 254 -22.74 51.93 -22.91
C GLU A 254 -21.77 53.08 -22.58
N ARG A 255 -21.00 52.98 -21.48
CA ARG A 255 -19.89 53.88 -21.13
C ARG A 255 -18.65 53.63 -22.01
N LEU A 256 -18.26 52.37 -22.21
CA LEU A 256 -17.07 51.98 -22.99
C LEU A 256 -17.24 52.26 -24.49
N ALA A 257 -18.46 52.15 -25.03
CA ALA A 257 -18.77 52.48 -26.42
C ALA A 257 -18.53 53.96 -26.81
N LYS A 258 -18.27 54.86 -25.84
CA LYS A 258 -18.03 56.30 -26.07
C LYS A 258 -16.56 56.69 -26.16
N ILE A 259 -15.61 55.78 -25.90
CA ILE A 259 -14.17 56.06 -25.92
C ILE A 259 -13.55 55.34 -27.12
N PRO A 260 -12.97 56.06 -28.12
CA PRO A 260 -12.33 55.41 -29.26
C PRO A 260 -11.10 54.59 -28.81
N PRO A 261 -10.86 53.41 -29.42
CA PRO A 261 -9.74 52.54 -29.06
C PRO A 261 -8.41 53.24 -29.31
N LEU A 262 -7.44 52.96 -28.41
CA LEU A 262 -6.17 53.67 -28.37
C LEU A 262 -5.33 53.50 -29.64
N SER A 263 -4.88 54.61 -30.22
CA SER A 263 -3.95 54.57 -31.35
C SER A 263 -2.53 54.14 -30.90
N ALA A 264 -1.72 53.72 -31.87
CA ALA A 264 -0.32 53.35 -31.61
C ALA A 264 0.54 54.54 -31.15
N GLU A 265 0.19 55.76 -31.50
CA GLU A 265 0.94 56.96 -31.11
C GLU A 265 0.56 57.44 -29.71
N GLU A 266 -0.75 57.43 -29.40
CA GLU A 266 -1.25 57.73 -28.06
C GLU A 266 -0.70 56.76 -27.01
N SER A 267 -0.72 55.45 -27.31
CA SER A 267 -0.18 54.43 -26.40
C SER A 267 1.32 54.61 -26.12
N ARG A 268 2.13 54.92 -27.15
CA ARG A 268 3.55 55.25 -26.95
C ARG A 268 3.75 56.49 -26.10
N THR A 269 2.90 57.50 -26.27
CA THR A 269 2.95 58.77 -25.51
C THR A 269 2.62 58.55 -24.04
N ILE A 270 1.56 57.80 -23.75
CA ILE A 270 1.18 57.38 -22.40
C ILE A 270 2.32 56.60 -21.75
N LEU A 271 2.87 55.57 -22.43
CA LEU A 271 3.94 54.75 -21.88
C LEU A 271 5.23 55.55 -21.62
N LYS A 272 5.55 56.56 -22.44
CA LYS A 272 6.69 57.46 -22.19
C LYS A 272 6.50 58.23 -20.88
N ARG A 273 5.32 58.83 -20.68
CA ARG A 273 4.98 59.54 -19.43
C ARG A 273 4.98 58.61 -18.21
N ILE A 274 4.52 57.36 -18.37
CA ILE A 274 4.58 56.34 -17.31
C ILE A 274 6.04 56.03 -16.92
N ARG A 275 6.96 55.92 -17.88
CA ARG A 275 8.40 55.72 -17.58
C ARG A 275 8.98 56.89 -16.77
N GLU A 276 8.51 58.10 -17.04
CA GLU A 276 8.85 59.31 -16.28
C GLU A 276 8.17 59.37 -14.89
N CYS A 277 7.35 58.35 -14.55
CA CYS A 277 6.58 58.21 -13.32
C CYS A 277 5.46 59.25 -13.14
N ASP A 278 4.86 59.70 -14.24
CA ASP A 278 3.65 60.53 -14.22
C ASP A 278 2.44 59.72 -13.74
N LEU A 279 1.93 60.02 -12.54
CA LEU A 279 0.78 59.34 -11.95
C LEU A 279 -0.52 59.58 -12.74
N THR A 280 -0.63 60.71 -13.43
CA THR A 280 -1.81 61.01 -14.26
C THR A 280 -1.84 60.13 -15.51
N ALA A 281 -0.68 59.83 -16.10
CA ALA A 281 -0.56 58.89 -17.21
C ALA A 281 -0.87 57.44 -16.80
N ILE A 282 -0.56 57.06 -15.55
CA ILE A 282 -0.94 55.74 -15.01
C ILE A 282 -2.46 55.66 -14.83
N ALA A 283 -3.10 56.72 -14.32
CA ALA A 283 -4.56 56.77 -14.18
C ALA A 283 -5.25 56.74 -15.56
N GLU A 284 -4.74 57.51 -16.52
CA GLU A 284 -5.21 57.51 -17.92
C GLU A 284 -5.10 56.11 -18.53
N ALA A 285 -3.96 55.42 -18.34
CA ALA A 285 -3.80 54.04 -18.82
C ALA A 285 -4.75 53.04 -18.13
N ALA A 286 -5.09 53.24 -16.85
CA ALA A 286 -6.01 52.37 -16.13
C ALA A 286 -7.45 52.49 -16.62
N GLU A 287 -7.93 53.72 -16.84
CA GLU A 287 -9.24 53.98 -17.43
C GLU A 287 -9.32 53.39 -18.85
N ARG A 288 -8.27 53.59 -19.65
CA ARG A 288 -8.21 53.06 -21.01
C ARG A 288 -8.12 51.54 -21.06
N ALA A 289 -7.48 50.90 -20.08
CA ALA A 289 -7.41 49.45 -19.98
C ALA A 289 -8.75 48.80 -19.59
N GLU A 290 -9.82 49.58 -19.37
CA GLU A 290 -11.17 49.04 -19.24
C GLU A 290 -11.78 48.54 -20.57
N ASP A 291 -11.20 48.95 -21.69
CA ASP A 291 -11.52 48.45 -23.04
C ASP A 291 -10.49 47.39 -23.46
N ASP A 292 -10.95 46.29 -24.06
CA ASP A 292 -10.10 45.16 -24.41
C ASP A 292 -9.09 45.52 -25.51
N ASP A 293 -9.50 46.26 -26.53
CA ASP A 293 -8.62 46.67 -27.64
C ASP A 293 -7.52 47.61 -27.15
N SER A 294 -7.89 48.57 -26.30
CA SER A 294 -6.96 49.50 -25.67
C SER A 294 -6.03 48.81 -24.68
N CYS A 295 -6.51 47.83 -23.90
CA CYS A 295 -5.69 47.01 -23.02
C CYS A 295 -4.66 46.19 -23.82
N ILE A 296 -5.10 45.51 -24.89
CA ILE A 296 -4.23 44.79 -25.82
C ILE A 296 -3.19 45.73 -26.44
N ARG A 297 -3.59 46.94 -26.85
CA ARG A 297 -2.66 47.95 -27.39
C ARG A 297 -1.60 48.34 -26.36
N LEU A 298 -1.99 48.60 -25.12
CA LEU A 298 -1.06 48.96 -24.06
C LEU A 298 -0.07 47.82 -23.75
N ILE A 299 -0.56 46.58 -23.67
CA ILE A 299 0.27 45.38 -23.46
C ILE A 299 1.30 45.25 -24.59
N THR A 300 0.84 45.27 -25.84
CA THR A 300 1.70 45.10 -27.02
C THR A 300 2.70 46.24 -27.22
N THR A 301 2.40 47.44 -26.72
CA THR A 301 3.33 48.59 -26.74
C THR A 301 4.38 48.51 -25.62
N GLY A 302 4.23 47.59 -24.66
CA GLY A 302 5.19 47.32 -23.60
C GLY A 302 4.87 48.01 -22.26
N LEU A 303 3.59 48.08 -21.89
CA LEU A 303 3.14 48.71 -20.64
C LEU A 303 3.83 48.12 -19.41
N SER A 304 3.94 46.80 -19.30
CA SER A 304 4.56 46.13 -18.14
C SER A 304 6.00 46.59 -17.90
N GLY A 305 6.78 46.74 -18.98
CA GLY A 305 8.14 47.28 -18.91
C GLY A 305 8.17 48.77 -18.52
N ALA A 306 7.21 49.57 -19.02
CA ALA A 306 7.09 50.98 -18.64
C ALA A 306 6.77 51.17 -17.15
N LEU A 307 6.01 50.24 -16.55
CA LEU A 307 5.61 50.29 -15.14
C LEU A 307 6.74 49.95 -14.15
N VAL A 308 7.86 49.35 -14.58
CA VAL A 308 8.91 48.90 -13.65
C VAL A 308 9.48 50.04 -12.80
N GLN A 309 9.72 51.22 -13.36
CA GLN A 309 10.26 52.35 -12.61
C GLN A 309 9.24 52.91 -11.57
N PRO A 310 7.97 53.13 -11.93
CA PRO A 310 6.91 53.40 -10.95
C PRO A 310 6.78 52.34 -9.84
N LEU A 311 6.88 51.05 -10.19
CA LEU A 311 6.84 49.94 -9.23
C LEU A 311 8.02 49.99 -8.26
N ARG A 312 9.24 50.27 -8.74
CA ARG A 312 10.43 50.48 -7.90
C ARG A 312 10.28 51.66 -6.94
N ARG A 313 9.56 52.71 -7.33
CA ARG A 313 9.21 53.85 -6.46
C ARG A 313 8.08 53.54 -5.48
N GLY A 314 7.49 52.34 -5.56
CA GLY A 314 6.45 51.90 -4.63
C GLY A 314 5.09 52.57 -4.88
N ALA A 315 4.83 53.05 -6.10
CA ALA A 315 3.59 53.74 -6.47
C ALA A 315 2.40 52.77 -6.52
N THR A 316 1.44 52.88 -5.60
CA THR A 316 0.34 51.91 -5.49
C THR A 316 -0.56 51.85 -6.73
N THR A 317 -0.73 52.95 -7.45
CA THR A 317 -1.47 52.99 -8.73
C THR A 317 -0.79 52.18 -9.84
N ALA A 318 0.54 52.06 -9.82
CA ALA A 318 1.26 51.23 -10.77
C ALA A 318 1.01 49.73 -10.52
N PHE A 319 0.96 49.30 -9.25
CA PHE A 319 0.59 47.92 -8.90
C PHE A 319 -0.85 47.62 -9.29
N ALA A 320 -1.78 48.58 -9.06
CA ALA A 320 -3.18 48.44 -9.46
C ALA A 320 -3.34 48.26 -10.97
N LEU A 321 -2.68 49.12 -11.77
CA LEU A 321 -2.72 49.01 -13.23
C LEU A 321 -2.11 47.70 -13.72
N LEU A 322 -0.98 47.27 -13.15
CA LEU A 322 -0.36 45.99 -13.53
C LEU A 322 -1.27 44.80 -13.20
N ALA A 323 -1.90 44.79 -12.02
CA ALA A 323 -2.84 43.74 -11.62
C ALA A 323 -4.06 43.70 -12.55
N GLN A 324 -4.68 44.86 -12.83
CA GLN A 324 -5.81 44.99 -13.76
C GLN A 324 -5.46 44.45 -15.15
N VAL A 325 -4.33 44.88 -15.71
CA VAL A 325 -3.91 44.48 -17.05
C VAL A 325 -3.55 42.99 -17.10
N ALA A 326 -2.86 42.48 -16.08
CA ALA A 326 -2.52 41.05 -16.00
C ALA A 326 -3.79 40.18 -15.91
N ARG A 327 -4.75 40.56 -15.06
CA ARG A 327 -6.05 39.88 -14.92
C ARG A 327 -6.83 39.88 -16.22
N ARG A 328 -7.06 41.07 -16.79
CA ARG A 328 -7.81 41.18 -18.06
C ARG A 328 -7.14 40.44 -19.20
N SER A 329 -5.80 40.46 -19.27
CA SER A 329 -5.06 39.73 -20.31
C SER A 329 -5.28 38.21 -20.27
N MET A 330 -5.76 37.68 -19.14
CA MET A 330 -6.19 36.30 -18.98
C MET A 330 -7.68 36.10 -19.28
N GLU A 331 -8.55 37.03 -18.86
CA GLU A 331 -10.02 36.95 -19.00
C GLU A 331 -10.51 37.14 -20.45
N MET A 332 -9.77 37.84 -21.32
CA MET A 332 -10.15 38.05 -22.72
C MET A 332 -10.19 36.73 -23.52
N ALA A 333 -11.08 36.63 -24.52
CA ALA A 333 -11.17 35.46 -25.42
C ALA A 333 -9.86 35.16 -26.20
N ALA A 334 -8.99 36.17 -26.41
CA ALA A 334 -7.64 36.03 -26.96
C ALA A 334 -6.56 35.70 -25.89
N GLY A 335 -6.98 35.36 -24.67
CA GLY A 335 -6.20 35.36 -23.42
C GLY A 335 -5.05 34.37 -23.34
N GLY A 336 -4.76 33.59 -24.38
CA GLY A 336 -3.59 32.71 -24.43
C GLY A 336 -2.25 33.43 -24.69
N ALA A 337 -2.26 34.51 -25.49
CA ALA A 337 -1.03 35.19 -25.92
C ALA A 337 -0.66 36.38 -25.03
N GLN A 338 -1.64 37.16 -24.57
CA GLN A 338 -1.34 38.46 -23.93
C GLN A 338 -0.85 38.36 -22.49
N HIS A 339 -1.35 37.41 -21.68
CA HIS A 339 -0.81 37.21 -20.33
C HIS A 339 0.68 36.82 -20.38
N LYS A 340 1.10 36.02 -21.38
CA LYS A 340 2.51 35.70 -21.61
C LYS A 340 3.31 36.95 -21.94
N THR A 341 2.82 37.79 -22.84
CA THR A 341 3.45 39.08 -23.18
C THR A 341 3.63 39.96 -21.94
N VAL A 342 2.61 40.07 -21.08
CA VAL A 342 2.69 40.83 -19.82
C VAL A 342 3.82 40.30 -18.94
N ALA A 343 3.87 38.99 -18.76
CA ALA A 343 4.82 38.31 -17.89
C ALA A 343 6.27 38.37 -18.43
N GLU A 344 6.46 38.15 -19.73
CA GLU A 344 7.75 38.24 -20.43
C GLU A 344 8.29 39.67 -20.46
N SER A 345 7.43 40.66 -20.72
CA SER A 345 7.80 42.08 -20.70
C SER A 345 8.24 42.53 -19.31
N LEU A 346 7.50 42.11 -18.27
CA LEU A 346 7.85 42.39 -16.89
C LEU A 346 9.17 41.71 -16.49
N MET A 347 9.38 40.45 -16.89
CA MET A 347 10.62 39.72 -16.62
C MET A 347 11.83 40.35 -17.30
N SER A 348 11.71 40.68 -18.60
CA SER A 348 12.78 41.28 -19.40
C SER A 348 13.20 42.67 -18.89
N SER A 349 12.28 43.35 -18.19
CA SER A 349 12.52 44.66 -17.60
C SER A 349 12.95 44.59 -16.13
N ASP A 350 13.20 43.39 -15.58
CA ASP A 350 13.53 43.15 -14.16
C ASP A 350 12.48 43.75 -13.19
N GLY A 351 11.20 43.54 -13.53
CA GLY A 351 10.04 44.03 -12.79
C GLY A 351 9.52 43.10 -11.70
N LEU A 352 10.08 41.89 -11.55
CA LEU A 352 9.62 40.92 -10.55
C LEU A 352 10.07 41.25 -9.12
N GLN A 353 11.30 41.74 -8.91
CA GLN A 353 11.77 42.09 -7.57
C GLN A 353 10.92 43.19 -6.90
N PRO A 354 10.55 44.29 -7.61
CA PRO A 354 9.64 45.30 -7.04
C PRO A 354 8.27 44.76 -6.62
N LEU A 355 7.73 43.74 -7.31
CA LEU A 355 6.51 43.06 -6.88
C LEU A 355 6.73 42.31 -5.56
N VAL A 356 7.80 41.54 -5.48
CA VAL A 356 8.11 40.77 -4.26
C VAL A 356 8.35 41.67 -3.05
N ASP A 357 9.05 42.78 -3.24
CA ASP A 357 9.30 43.77 -2.19
C ASP A 357 7.98 44.42 -1.73
N ALA A 358 7.06 44.69 -2.65
CA ALA A 358 5.75 45.26 -2.35
C ALA A 358 4.81 44.30 -1.61
N ILE A 359 4.90 42.98 -1.86
CA ILE A 359 4.15 41.96 -1.08
C ILE A 359 4.57 42.00 0.40
N ALA A 360 5.83 42.32 0.69
CA ALA A 360 6.31 42.44 2.06
C ALA A 360 5.91 43.77 2.74
N SER A 361 5.36 44.74 1.99
CA SER A 361 4.96 46.06 2.51
C SER A 361 3.98 45.95 3.67
N PRO A 362 4.03 46.85 4.68
CA PRO A 362 3.00 46.92 5.71
C PRO A 362 1.64 47.41 5.17
N ASP A 363 1.62 48.10 4.02
CA ASP A 363 0.39 48.53 3.35
C ASP A 363 -0.31 47.32 2.72
N ILE A 364 -1.39 46.85 3.37
CA ILE A 364 -2.17 45.69 2.96
C ILE A 364 -2.72 45.81 1.53
N ARG A 365 -3.15 47.02 1.13
CA ARG A 365 -3.69 47.24 -0.21
C ARG A 365 -2.59 47.10 -1.25
N LYS A 366 -1.43 47.71 -1.00
CA LYS A 366 -0.26 47.58 -1.88
C LYS A 366 0.23 46.14 -1.98
N ALA A 367 0.30 45.44 -0.84
CA ALA A 367 0.71 44.05 -0.78
C ALA A 367 -0.28 43.13 -1.51
N GLY A 368 -1.59 43.36 -1.35
CA GLY A 368 -2.64 42.64 -2.07
C GLY A 368 -2.55 42.83 -3.58
N LEU A 369 -2.46 44.08 -4.07
CA LEU A 369 -2.30 44.37 -5.50
C LEU A 369 -1.02 43.76 -6.10
N ALA A 370 0.08 43.78 -5.34
CA ALA A 370 1.33 43.16 -5.78
C ALA A 370 1.21 41.62 -5.84
N ALA A 371 0.49 41.01 -4.90
CA ALA A 371 0.19 39.58 -4.91
C ALA A 371 -0.74 39.21 -6.07
N GLU A 372 -1.80 39.99 -6.32
CA GLU A 372 -2.70 39.81 -7.46
C GLU A 372 -1.93 39.79 -8.78
N ALA A 373 -1.15 40.85 -9.04
CA ALA A 373 -0.32 40.96 -10.22
C ALA A 373 0.63 39.76 -10.36
N LEU A 374 1.27 39.36 -9.25
CA LEU A 374 2.18 38.21 -9.24
C LEU A 374 1.46 36.90 -9.60
N GLY A 375 0.25 36.67 -9.08
CA GLY A 375 -0.52 35.47 -9.36
C GLY A 375 -0.82 35.30 -10.85
N TYR A 376 -1.29 36.37 -11.51
CA TYR A 376 -1.58 36.33 -12.94
C TYR A 376 -0.33 36.17 -13.81
N VAL A 377 0.80 36.81 -13.48
CA VAL A 377 2.04 36.62 -14.28
C VAL A 377 2.70 35.26 -14.04
N CYS A 378 2.44 34.61 -12.89
CA CYS A 378 2.89 33.25 -12.63
C CYS A 378 2.01 32.17 -13.28
N TYR A 379 0.76 32.50 -13.66
CA TYR A 379 -0.17 31.57 -14.26
C TYR A 379 0.41 30.93 -15.52
N ARG A 380 0.57 29.59 -15.49
CA ARG A 380 1.12 28.76 -16.58
C ARG A 380 2.46 29.25 -17.15
N HIS A 381 3.30 29.90 -16.34
CA HIS A 381 4.59 30.44 -16.78
C HIS A 381 5.80 29.95 -15.94
N PRO A 382 6.38 28.76 -16.24
CA PRO A 382 7.45 28.16 -15.45
C PRO A 382 8.67 29.05 -15.16
N VAL A 383 9.10 29.84 -16.15
CA VAL A 383 10.26 30.72 -16.00
C VAL A 383 9.99 31.87 -15.01
N VAL A 384 8.80 32.50 -15.07
CA VAL A 384 8.39 33.55 -14.13
C VAL A 384 8.22 32.97 -12.74
N GLN A 385 7.54 31.83 -12.61
CA GLN A 385 7.39 31.12 -11.33
C GLN A 385 8.76 30.92 -10.67
N ALA A 386 9.73 30.34 -11.39
CA ALA A 386 11.05 30.05 -10.87
C ALA A 386 11.83 31.32 -10.48
N ARG A 387 11.71 32.40 -11.28
CA ARG A 387 12.37 33.68 -10.97
C ARG A 387 11.74 34.37 -9.76
N ALA A 388 10.41 34.37 -9.64
CA ALA A 388 9.69 34.89 -8.49
C ALA A 388 10.02 34.10 -7.20
N GLY A 389 10.11 32.77 -7.30
CA GLY A 389 10.54 31.91 -6.20
C GLY A 389 11.93 32.28 -5.69
N ARG A 390 12.90 32.44 -6.60
CA ARG A 390 14.27 32.90 -6.27
C ARG A 390 14.33 34.32 -5.68
N ALA A 391 13.38 35.18 -6.04
CA ALA A 391 13.27 36.53 -5.50
C ALA A 391 12.69 36.56 -4.07
N GLY A 392 12.26 35.41 -3.52
CA GLY A 392 11.71 35.31 -2.16
C GLY A 392 10.19 35.48 -2.08
N ALA A 393 9.47 35.42 -3.20
CA ALA A 393 8.03 35.63 -3.25
C ALA A 393 7.24 34.70 -2.31
N ILE A 394 7.60 33.42 -2.26
CA ILE A 394 6.90 32.40 -1.47
C ILE A 394 6.82 32.80 0.01
N ARG A 395 7.95 33.22 0.59
CA ARG A 395 8.02 33.66 1.99
C ARG A 395 7.16 34.89 2.25
N SER A 396 7.18 35.86 1.33
CA SER A 396 6.37 37.07 1.44
C SER A 396 4.87 36.77 1.33
N LEU A 397 4.48 35.86 0.44
CA LEU A 397 3.10 35.42 0.26
C LEU A 397 2.56 34.67 1.48
N VAL A 398 3.33 33.74 2.05
CA VAL A 398 2.95 33.00 3.28
C VAL A 398 2.76 33.97 4.45
N ARG A 399 3.63 34.97 4.58
CA ARG A 399 3.47 36.03 5.60
C ARG A 399 2.26 36.90 5.36
N LEU A 400 1.98 37.26 4.11
CA LEU A 400 0.81 38.08 3.76
C LEU A 400 -0.50 37.32 4.07
N LEU A 401 -0.57 36.04 3.73
CA LEU A 401 -1.67 35.14 4.12
C LEU A 401 -1.86 35.13 5.64
N GLY A 402 -0.76 35.04 6.39
CA GLY A 402 -0.78 35.05 7.86
C GLY A 402 -1.34 36.34 8.49
N ARG A 403 -1.44 37.45 7.74
CA ARG A 403 -2.05 38.70 8.23
C ARG A 403 -3.58 38.66 8.25
N ARG A 404 -4.20 37.69 7.57
CA ARG A 404 -5.66 37.43 7.55
C ARG A 404 -6.54 38.64 7.17
N ALA A 405 -6.02 39.56 6.37
CA ALA A 405 -6.86 40.61 5.77
C ALA A 405 -7.54 40.03 4.53
N GLU A 406 -8.87 39.96 4.52
CA GLU A 406 -9.69 39.19 3.56
C GLU A 406 -9.26 39.38 2.09
N GLY A 407 -9.22 40.62 1.61
CA GLY A 407 -8.72 40.92 0.26
C GLY A 407 -7.28 40.45 0.05
N ALA A 408 -6.33 40.85 0.89
CA ALA A 408 -4.94 40.41 0.71
C ALA A 408 -4.76 38.88 0.84
N ALA A 409 -5.60 38.18 1.60
CA ALA A 409 -5.56 36.73 1.76
C ALA A 409 -5.99 36.00 0.49
N ARG A 410 -7.07 36.46 -0.17
CA ARG A 410 -7.52 35.93 -1.47
C ARG A 410 -6.41 36.05 -2.51
N GLU A 411 -5.82 37.23 -2.66
CA GLU A 411 -4.78 37.55 -3.64
C GLU A 411 -3.51 36.75 -3.35
N ALA A 412 -3.12 36.67 -2.08
CA ALA A 412 -1.94 35.92 -1.68
C ALA A 412 -2.12 34.41 -1.86
N ALA A 413 -3.32 33.86 -1.62
CA ALA A 413 -3.63 32.45 -1.86
C ALA A 413 -3.58 32.14 -3.37
N TYR A 414 -4.16 33.00 -4.20
CA TYR A 414 -4.11 32.87 -5.65
C TYR A 414 -2.67 32.90 -6.17
N ALA A 415 -1.86 33.84 -5.69
CA ALA A 415 -0.45 33.93 -6.07
C ALA A 415 0.38 32.73 -5.58
N LEU A 416 0.13 32.28 -4.34
CA LEU A 416 0.81 31.13 -3.76
C LEU A 416 0.46 29.83 -4.51
N TRP A 417 -0.80 29.66 -4.91
CA TRP A 417 -1.19 28.55 -5.77
C TRP A 417 -0.44 28.61 -7.10
N ASN A 418 -0.53 29.71 -7.84
CA ASN A 418 0.05 29.81 -9.19
C ASN A 418 1.57 29.78 -9.23
N ILE A 419 2.27 30.22 -8.18
CA ILE A 419 3.73 30.07 -8.10
C ILE A 419 4.14 28.61 -7.84
N GLN A 420 3.29 27.80 -7.19
CA GLN A 420 3.59 26.40 -6.85
C GLN A 420 3.20 25.39 -7.94
N VAL A 421 2.20 25.69 -8.79
CA VAL A 421 1.73 24.73 -9.82
C VAL A 421 2.87 24.27 -10.70
N GLY A 422 3.12 22.95 -10.73
CA GLY A 422 4.20 22.32 -11.50
C GLY A 422 5.60 22.46 -10.89
N GLN A 423 5.74 23.09 -9.72
CA GLN A 423 7.03 23.43 -9.10
C GLN A 423 7.19 22.75 -7.73
N ARG A 424 7.71 21.52 -7.72
CA ARG A 424 7.93 20.74 -6.47
C ARG A 424 8.81 21.46 -5.45
N ASP A 425 9.85 22.15 -5.90
CA ASP A 425 10.75 22.92 -5.03
C ASP A 425 10.06 24.10 -4.35
N HIS A 426 9.07 24.69 -5.02
CA HIS A 426 8.26 25.77 -4.46
C HIS A 426 7.29 25.24 -3.41
N ALA A 427 6.67 24.09 -3.64
CA ALA A 427 5.86 23.42 -2.62
C ALA A 427 6.70 23.11 -1.36
N ALA A 428 7.91 22.55 -1.53
CA ALA A 428 8.83 22.29 -0.42
C ALA A 428 9.24 23.57 0.33
N THR A 429 9.45 24.67 -0.41
CA THR A 429 9.78 25.97 0.19
C THR A 429 8.59 26.56 0.94
N ALA A 430 7.40 26.55 0.36
CA ALA A 430 6.17 27.02 1.01
C ALA A 430 5.89 26.24 2.30
N PHE A 431 6.09 24.92 2.26
CA PHE A 431 5.95 24.05 3.43
C PHE A 431 6.93 24.44 4.56
N ARG A 432 8.21 24.65 4.23
CA ARG A 432 9.23 25.12 5.20
C ARG A 432 8.93 26.50 5.78
N GLU A 433 8.35 27.39 4.98
CA GLU A 433 7.95 28.73 5.43
C GLU A 433 6.66 28.72 6.28
N GLY A 434 6.05 27.55 6.50
CA GLY A 434 4.88 27.40 7.37
C GLY A 434 3.54 27.62 6.67
N ALA A 435 3.47 27.46 5.34
CA ALA A 435 2.22 27.62 4.58
C ALA A 435 1.06 26.77 5.13
N ALA A 436 1.33 25.56 5.62
CA ALA A 436 0.32 24.68 6.22
C ALA A 436 -0.38 25.33 7.44
N ALA A 437 0.38 26.02 8.29
CA ALA A 437 -0.13 26.64 9.52
C ALA A 437 -1.00 27.87 9.25
N VAL A 438 -0.85 28.51 8.09
CA VAL A 438 -1.68 29.67 7.70
C VAL A 438 -2.87 29.27 6.82
N LEU A 439 -2.73 28.25 5.97
CA LEU A 439 -3.81 27.82 5.07
C LEU A 439 -4.94 27.10 5.83
N LEU A 440 -4.63 26.23 6.80
CA LEU A 440 -5.68 25.49 7.52
C LEU A 440 -6.66 26.40 8.26
N PRO A 441 -6.23 27.42 9.02
CA PRO A 441 -7.18 28.35 9.65
C PRO A 441 -8.04 29.15 8.66
N ILE A 442 -7.54 29.42 7.45
CA ILE A 442 -8.33 30.05 6.38
C ILE A 442 -9.43 29.09 5.91
N LEU A 443 -9.10 27.81 5.73
CA LEU A 443 -10.04 26.74 5.39
C LEU A 443 -10.95 26.31 6.54
N SER A 444 -10.79 26.84 7.74
CA SER A 444 -11.71 26.60 8.86
C SER A 444 -12.56 27.83 9.18
N ALA A 445 -12.41 28.90 8.39
CA ALA A 445 -13.19 30.12 8.52
C ALA A 445 -14.32 30.15 7.48
N THR A 446 -15.42 30.82 7.84
CA THR A 446 -16.48 31.15 6.89
C THR A 446 -15.99 32.30 6.00
N LEU A 447 -15.60 31.97 4.77
CA LEU A 447 -15.06 32.92 3.79
C LEU A 447 -15.81 32.76 2.46
N ALA A 448 -15.71 33.78 1.61
CA ALA A 448 -16.23 33.70 0.24
C ALA A 448 -15.55 32.57 -0.56
N ASP A 449 -16.30 31.97 -1.48
CA ASP A 449 -15.89 30.83 -2.28
C ASP A 449 -14.58 31.06 -3.02
N GLU A 450 -14.34 32.27 -3.54
CA GLU A 450 -13.10 32.59 -4.26
C GLU A 450 -11.87 32.47 -3.35
N VAL A 451 -11.99 32.81 -2.06
CA VAL A 451 -10.90 32.67 -1.10
C VAL A 451 -10.64 31.20 -0.81
N LEU A 452 -11.69 30.42 -0.64
CA LEU A 452 -11.62 28.98 -0.38
C LEU A 452 -11.01 28.24 -1.57
N ILE A 453 -11.48 28.50 -2.78
CA ILE A 453 -10.97 27.90 -4.02
C ILE A 453 -9.46 28.16 -4.16
N ASN A 454 -9.02 29.40 -3.91
CA ASN A 454 -7.61 29.75 -3.98
C ASN A 454 -6.78 29.08 -2.89
N ALA A 455 -7.27 29.05 -1.65
CA ALA A 455 -6.60 28.40 -0.53
C ALA A 455 -6.49 26.87 -0.72
N LEU A 456 -7.57 26.23 -1.19
CA LEU A 456 -7.59 24.80 -1.52
C LEU A 456 -6.67 24.48 -2.71
N GLY A 457 -6.57 25.37 -3.71
CA GLY A 457 -5.61 25.25 -4.82
C GLY A 457 -4.15 25.33 -4.34
N ALA A 458 -3.86 26.28 -3.44
CA ALA A 458 -2.54 26.40 -2.80
C ALA A 458 -2.22 25.15 -1.96
N LEU A 459 -3.19 24.65 -1.18
CA LEU A 459 -3.05 23.43 -0.38
C LEU A 459 -2.80 22.19 -1.25
N THR A 460 -3.54 22.03 -2.34
CA THR A 460 -3.38 20.93 -3.31
C THR A 460 -1.95 20.88 -3.84
N SER A 461 -1.38 22.05 -4.14
CA SER A 461 0.00 22.18 -4.62
C SER A 461 1.02 21.98 -3.51
N LEU A 462 0.71 22.40 -2.27
CA LEU A 462 1.56 22.23 -1.10
C LEU A 462 1.78 20.75 -0.74
N LEU A 463 0.76 19.92 -0.94
CA LEU A 463 0.78 18.47 -0.69
C LEU A 463 1.76 17.69 -1.59
N LEU A 464 2.39 18.35 -2.57
CA LEU A 464 3.50 17.77 -3.33
C LEU A 464 4.84 17.79 -2.55
N ALA A 465 4.92 18.52 -1.44
CA ALA A 465 6.10 18.55 -0.58
C ALA A 465 6.21 17.28 0.27
N ALA A 466 7.43 16.77 0.43
CA ALA A 466 7.68 15.62 1.29
C ALA A 466 7.29 15.92 2.76
N GLY A 467 6.58 15.00 3.40
CA GLY A 467 6.09 15.14 4.77
C GLY A 467 4.84 16.03 4.92
N ALA A 468 4.35 16.65 3.85
CA ALA A 468 3.18 17.52 3.92
C ALA A 468 1.91 16.75 4.27
N GLN A 469 1.69 15.55 3.73
CA GLN A 469 0.52 14.72 4.04
C GLN A 469 0.42 14.42 5.54
N GLU A 470 1.53 14.04 6.16
CA GLU A 470 1.60 13.72 7.59
C GLU A 470 1.32 14.95 8.44
N ALA A 471 2.04 16.05 8.20
CA ALA A 471 1.90 17.26 9.00
C ALA A 471 0.53 17.91 8.85
N ILE A 472 0.01 18.01 7.62
CA ILE A 472 -1.29 18.65 7.34
C ILE A 472 -2.42 17.75 7.87
N GLY A 473 -2.34 16.43 7.64
CA GLY A 473 -3.33 15.47 8.15
C GLY A 473 -3.34 15.33 9.68
N ALA A 474 -2.21 15.55 10.36
CA ALA A 474 -2.16 15.61 11.82
C ALA A 474 -2.91 16.82 12.40
N ASN A 475 -3.06 17.89 11.62
CA ASN A 475 -3.74 19.12 12.01
C ASN A 475 -5.23 19.16 11.60
N GLY A 476 -5.86 18.01 11.38
CA GLY A 476 -7.32 17.92 11.14
C GLY A 476 -7.77 18.24 9.71
N ALA A 477 -6.85 18.31 8.76
CA ALA A 477 -7.18 18.64 7.38
C ALA A 477 -8.08 17.60 6.68
N VAL A 478 -8.03 16.34 7.11
CA VAL A 478 -8.86 15.28 6.52
C VAL A 478 -10.34 15.57 6.78
N GLU A 479 -10.66 15.88 8.03
CA GLU A 479 -12.00 16.23 8.49
C GLU A 479 -12.51 17.48 7.77
N VAL A 480 -11.71 18.57 7.77
CA VAL A 480 -12.06 19.83 7.09
C VAL A 480 -12.34 19.62 5.59
N LEU A 481 -11.48 18.88 4.89
CA LEU A 481 -11.67 18.64 3.46
C LEU A 481 -12.87 17.74 3.15
N CYS A 482 -13.22 16.82 4.04
CA CYS A 482 -14.42 15.99 3.88
C CYS A 482 -15.70 16.78 4.16
N ASP A 483 -15.67 17.73 5.10
CA ASP A 483 -16.82 18.59 5.39
C ASP A 483 -17.11 19.53 4.19
N TYR A 484 -16.07 20.00 3.50
CA TYR A 484 -16.22 20.71 2.23
C TYR A 484 -16.82 19.89 1.07
N LEU A 485 -17.13 18.61 1.26
CA LEU A 485 -17.82 17.79 0.26
C LEU A 485 -19.34 17.76 0.44
N GLU A 486 -19.85 18.33 1.53
CA GLU A 486 -21.29 18.43 1.78
C GLU A 486 -21.98 19.37 0.78
N ASP A 487 -23.28 19.17 0.56
CA ASP A 487 -24.05 19.86 -0.49
C ASP A 487 -24.33 21.35 -0.21
N ASP A 488 -23.98 21.85 0.97
CA ASP A 488 -24.08 23.26 1.35
C ASP A 488 -22.95 24.13 0.79
N HIS A 489 -21.93 23.52 0.18
CA HIS A 489 -20.86 24.20 -0.53
C HIS A 489 -21.07 24.21 -2.04
N SER A 490 -20.64 25.28 -2.71
CA SER A 490 -20.70 25.36 -4.17
C SER A 490 -19.90 24.24 -4.84
N LEU A 491 -20.34 23.82 -6.02
CA LEU A 491 -19.66 22.75 -6.76
C LEU A 491 -18.17 23.05 -6.98
N ALA A 492 -17.81 24.30 -7.27
CA ALA A 492 -16.43 24.73 -7.44
C ALA A 492 -15.56 24.53 -6.19
N VAL A 493 -16.10 24.79 -4.99
CA VAL A 493 -15.40 24.55 -3.71
C VAL A 493 -15.26 23.04 -3.48
N ARG A 494 -16.33 22.27 -3.65
CA ARG A 494 -16.34 20.81 -3.47
C ARG A 494 -15.31 20.11 -4.36
N GLU A 495 -15.29 20.46 -5.65
CA GLU A 495 -14.31 19.92 -6.61
C GLU A 495 -12.86 20.24 -6.21
N ARG A 496 -12.64 21.46 -5.72
CA ARG A 496 -11.31 21.87 -5.28
C ARG A 496 -10.89 21.17 -3.99
N ALA A 497 -11.83 20.95 -3.08
CA ALA A 497 -11.61 20.18 -1.86
C ALA A 497 -11.28 18.71 -2.18
N LEU A 498 -11.94 18.11 -3.18
CA LEU A 498 -11.60 16.76 -3.66
C LEU A 498 -10.18 16.65 -4.20
N ALA A 499 -9.73 17.63 -4.98
CA ALA A 499 -8.35 17.65 -5.48
C ALA A 499 -7.34 17.68 -4.32
N ALA A 500 -7.59 18.50 -3.30
CA ALA A 500 -6.77 18.55 -2.10
C ALA A 500 -6.83 17.23 -1.30
N LEU A 501 -8.03 16.66 -1.14
CA LEU A 501 -8.25 15.42 -0.41
C LEU A 501 -7.54 14.25 -1.09
N ALA A 502 -7.69 14.09 -2.42
CA ALA A 502 -7.00 13.05 -3.17
C ALA A 502 -5.47 13.10 -2.98
N ASN A 503 -4.88 14.30 -2.96
CA ASN A 503 -3.44 14.48 -2.70
C ASN A 503 -3.06 14.24 -1.24
N LEU A 504 -3.93 14.59 -0.28
CA LEU A 504 -3.72 14.39 1.16
C LEU A 504 -3.72 12.90 1.53
N LEU A 505 -4.54 12.11 0.82
CA LEU A 505 -4.68 10.67 1.01
C LEU A 505 -3.63 9.85 0.25
N SER A 506 -3.03 10.43 -0.81
CA SER A 506 -2.11 9.72 -1.70
C SER A 506 -0.92 9.12 -0.93
N GLY A 507 -0.87 7.79 -0.86
CA GLY A 507 0.21 7.04 -0.20
C GLY A 507 0.25 7.19 1.33
N HIS A 508 -0.82 7.69 1.98
CA HIS A 508 -0.81 7.99 3.41
C HIS A 508 -1.93 7.27 4.18
N GLY A 509 -1.65 6.03 4.61
CA GLY A 509 -2.64 5.14 5.22
C GLY A 509 -3.33 5.69 6.48
N GLU A 510 -2.65 6.47 7.31
CA GLU A 510 -3.30 7.09 8.49
C GLU A 510 -4.33 8.15 8.11
N ASN A 511 -4.09 8.90 7.03
CA ASN A 511 -5.06 9.89 6.56
C ASN A 511 -6.26 9.19 5.91
N CYS A 512 -6.02 8.10 5.18
CA CYS A 512 -7.10 7.25 4.65
C CYS A 512 -7.96 6.64 5.75
N ARG A 513 -7.35 6.13 6.83
CA ARG A 513 -8.09 5.65 8.01
C ARG A 513 -8.93 6.75 8.65
N LYS A 514 -8.38 7.95 8.84
CA LYS A 514 -9.15 9.10 9.34
C LYS A 514 -10.31 9.44 8.40
N ALA A 515 -10.07 9.45 7.09
CA ALA A 515 -11.09 9.74 6.08
C ALA A 515 -12.26 8.76 6.19
N VAL A 516 -11.99 7.46 6.34
CA VAL A 516 -13.04 6.45 6.49
C VAL A 516 -13.73 6.54 7.85
N TYR A 517 -12.97 6.50 8.95
CA TYR A 517 -13.52 6.23 10.29
C TYR A 517 -13.91 7.46 11.09
N ARG A 518 -13.31 8.62 10.80
CA ARG A 518 -13.61 9.87 11.51
C ARG A 518 -14.43 10.82 10.65
N ALA A 519 -14.10 10.90 9.37
CA ALA A 519 -14.68 11.87 8.44
C ALA A 519 -15.70 11.26 7.47
N MET A 520 -16.07 9.97 7.61
CA MET A 520 -17.11 9.32 6.80
C MET A 520 -17.01 9.63 5.30
N ALA A 521 -15.79 9.61 4.76
CA ALA A 521 -15.51 10.12 3.41
C ALA A 521 -16.20 9.30 2.31
N ILE A 522 -16.38 7.98 2.48
CA ILE A 522 -16.98 7.12 1.43
C ILE A 522 -18.41 7.57 1.10
N PRO A 523 -19.37 7.68 2.04
CA PRO A 523 -20.69 8.22 1.74
C PRO A 523 -20.70 9.61 1.10
N ARG A 524 -19.78 10.50 1.51
CA ARG A 524 -19.66 11.86 0.96
C ARG A 524 -19.17 11.85 -0.48
N LEU A 525 -18.16 11.04 -0.77
CA LEU A 525 -17.62 10.83 -2.12
C LEU A 525 -18.65 10.20 -3.04
N MET A 526 -19.46 9.26 -2.54
CA MET A 526 -20.54 8.64 -3.30
C MET A 526 -21.64 9.65 -3.62
N ARG A 527 -22.11 10.43 -2.64
CA ARG A 527 -23.07 11.51 -2.87
C ARG A 527 -22.56 12.54 -3.89
N PHE A 528 -21.29 12.93 -3.81
CA PHE A 528 -20.69 13.85 -4.80
C PHE A 528 -20.71 13.28 -6.22
N LEU A 529 -20.51 11.96 -6.36
CA LEU A 529 -20.49 11.27 -7.64
C LEU A 529 -21.90 10.96 -8.18
N GLU A 530 -22.92 10.95 -7.32
CA GLU A 530 -24.32 10.82 -7.72
C GLU A 530 -24.80 12.12 -8.38
N VAL A 531 -25.31 12.00 -9.60
CA VAL A 531 -25.94 13.14 -10.29
C VAL A 531 -27.34 13.33 -9.69
N SER A 532 -27.50 14.34 -8.84
CA SER A 532 -28.84 14.75 -8.41
C SER A 532 -29.65 15.22 -9.63
N PRO A 533 -30.93 14.82 -9.80
CA PRO A 533 -31.77 15.24 -10.94
C PRO A 533 -31.88 16.76 -11.11
N ASP A 534 -31.79 17.49 -9.99
CA ASP A 534 -31.94 18.94 -9.92
C ASP A 534 -30.60 19.68 -9.70
N GLY A 535 -29.49 18.94 -9.58
CA GLY A 535 -28.17 19.48 -9.28
C GLY A 535 -27.27 19.61 -10.50
N GLU A 536 -26.35 20.58 -10.47
CA GLU A 536 -25.27 20.64 -11.45
C GLU A 536 -24.39 19.38 -11.32
N PRO A 537 -24.22 18.58 -12.39
CA PRO A 537 -23.39 17.38 -12.33
C PRO A 537 -21.92 17.74 -12.08
N PRO A 538 -21.16 16.90 -11.37
CA PRO A 538 -19.74 17.15 -11.18
C PRO A 538 -19.03 17.17 -12.53
N SER A 539 -18.03 18.04 -12.67
CA SER A 539 -17.15 18.03 -13.83
C SER A 539 -16.42 16.69 -13.91
N LEU A 540 -15.96 16.34 -15.12
CA LEU A 540 -15.16 15.14 -15.31
C LEU A 540 -13.92 15.11 -14.41
N LEU A 541 -13.29 16.27 -14.20
CA LEU A 541 -12.13 16.40 -13.31
C LEU A 541 -12.52 16.18 -11.85
N GLY A 542 -13.65 16.73 -11.41
CA GLY A 542 -14.21 16.48 -10.08
C GLY A 542 -14.46 14.99 -9.84
N ALA A 543 -15.12 14.32 -10.79
CA ALA A 543 -15.38 12.89 -10.72
C ALA A 543 -14.10 12.04 -10.71
N GLU A 544 -13.09 12.40 -11.50
CA GLU A 544 -11.79 11.72 -11.47
C GLU A 544 -11.05 11.94 -10.15
N ASN A 545 -11.13 13.12 -9.53
CA ASN A 545 -10.54 13.39 -8.22
C ASN A 545 -11.25 12.61 -7.10
N ALA A 546 -12.58 12.50 -7.15
CA ALA A 546 -13.33 11.65 -6.23
C ALA A 546 -12.94 10.17 -6.37
N ALA A 547 -12.83 9.67 -7.61
CA ALA A 547 -12.35 8.31 -7.87
C ALA A 547 -10.91 8.11 -7.36
N ALA A 548 -10.03 9.11 -7.49
CA ALA A 548 -8.66 9.07 -6.97
C ALA A 548 -8.63 9.02 -5.42
N ALA A 549 -9.47 9.83 -4.75
CA ALA A 549 -9.60 9.80 -3.29
C ALA A 549 -10.09 8.42 -2.81
N LEU A 550 -11.12 7.86 -3.44
CA LEU A 550 -11.60 6.50 -3.15
C LEU A 550 -10.53 5.45 -3.43
N ALA A 551 -9.79 5.55 -4.54
CA ALA A 551 -8.72 4.60 -4.87
C ALA A 551 -7.64 4.57 -3.78
N ASN A 552 -7.24 5.75 -3.26
CA ASN A 552 -6.29 5.85 -2.15
C ASN A 552 -6.83 5.25 -0.84
N ILE A 553 -8.12 5.48 -0.55
CA ILE A 553 -8.79 4.90 0.61
C ILE A 553 -8.78 3.38 0.55
N VAL A 554 -9.26 2.82 -0.58
CA VAL A 554 -9.35 1.36 -0.80
C VAL A 554 -7.98 0.70 -0.76
N ALA A 555 -6.97 1.32 -1.38
CA ALA A 555 -5.61 0.78 -1.40
C ALA A 555 -5.01 0.56 0.00
N THR A 556 -5.36 1.41 0.96
CA THR A 556 -4.64 1.50 2.25
C THR A 556 -5.48 1.09 3.46
N THR A 557 -6.80 1.03 3.34
CA THR A 557 -7.72 0.73 4.46
C THR A 557 -8.23 -0.71 4.42
N GLY A 558 -7.93 -1.46 3.35
CA GLY A 558 -8.22 -2.89 3.26
C GLY A 558 -9.64 -3.22 2.76
N PRO A 559 -10.05 -4.51 2.87
CA PRO A 559 -11.26 -5.03 2.24
C PRO A 559 -12.55 -4.41 2.77
N MET A 560 -12.60 -4.00 4.03
CA MET A 560 -13.81 -3.40 4.60
C MET A 560 -14.18 -2.05 3.95
N ALA A 561 -13.18 -1.21 3.62
CA ALA A 561 -13.42 0.05 2.91
C ALA A 561 -13.81 -0.20 1.44
N ALA A 562 -13.21 -1.21 0.81
CA ALA A 562 -13.59 -1.67 -0.52
C ALA A 562 -15.06 -2.10 -0.54
N GLN A 563 -15.47 -2.93 0.41
CA GLN A 563 -16.85 -3.43 0.52
C GLN A 563 -17.82 -2.29 0.79
N THR A 564 -17.49 -1.35 1.66
CA THR A 564 -18.32 -0.17 1.93
C THR A 564 -18.56 0.66 0.67
N ALA A 565 -17.54 0.85 -0.16
CA ALA A 565 -17.68 1.57 -1.43
C ALA A 565 -18.56 0.78 -2.43
N VAL A 566 -18.41 -0.55 -2.47
CA VAL A 566 -19.22 -1.44 -3.31
C VAL A 566 -20.69 -1.43 -2.90
N ASP A 567 -20.97 -1.55 -1.60
CA ASP A 567 -22.33 -1.49 -1.04
C ASP A 567 -22.99 -0.13 -1.31
N ALA A 568 -22.20 0.94 -1.37
CA ALA A 568 -22.66 2.27 -1.73
C ALA A 568 -22.85 2.46 -3.25
N GLY A 569 -22.56 1.48 -4.10
CA GLY A 569 -22.86 1.52 -5.54
C GLY A 569 -21.71 2.02 -6.44
N ILE A 570 -20.46 2.04 -5.95
CA ILE A 570 -19.31 2.58 -6.72
C ILE A 570 -19.11 1.93 -8.11
N LEU A 571 -19.47 0.66 -8.28
CA LEU A 571 -19.30 -0.05 -9.56
C LEU A 571 -20.14 0.59 -10.68
N GLN A 572 -21.36 1.05 -10.38
CA GLN A 572 -22.21 1.73 -11.36
C GLN A 572 -21.61 3.08 -11.77
N VAL A 573 -21.16 3.86 -10.79
CA VAL A 573 -20.52 5.17 -11.00
C VAL A 573 -19.23 5.02 -11.83
N VAL A 574 -18.38 4.05 -11.48
CA VAL A 574 -17.13 3.81 -12.22
C VAL A 574 -17.42 3.36 -13.66
N SER A 575 -18.48 2.58 -13.89
CA SER A 575 -18.92 2.22 -15.25
C SER A 575 -19.24 3.46 -16.09
N GLN A 576 -19.92 4.45 -15.50
CA GLN A 576 -20.24 5.71 -16.17
C GLN A 576 -18.97 6.53 -16.43
N LEU A 577 -18.06 6.63 -15.46
CA LEU A 577 -16.79 7.33 -15.61
C LEU A 577 -15.90 6.72 -16.70
N LEU A 578 -15.91 5.40 -16.84
CA LEU A 578 -15.23 4.70 -17.92
C LEU A 578 -15.83 5.04 -19.30
N GLN A 579 -17.11 5.35 -19.38
CA GLN A 579 -17.78 5.73 -20.63
C GLN A 579 -17.52 7.21 -20.99
N SER A 580 -17.50 8.10 -20.00
CA SER A 580 -17.39 9.56 -20.20
C SER A 580 -15.94 10.07 -20.28
N SER A 581 -14.99 9.50 -19.53
CA SER A 581 -13.59 9.93 -19.58
C SER A 581 -12.89 9.35 -20.80
N ALA A 582 -12.12 10.17 -21.53
CA ALA A 582 -11.23 9.71 -22.61
C ALA A 582 -9.97 8.99 -22.09
N ARG A 583 -9.53 9.25 -20.85
CA ARG A 583 -8.34 8.65 -20.23
C ARG A 583 -8.60 8.33 -18.74
N PRO A 584 -9.39 7.28 -18.43
CA PRO A 584 -9.91 7.00 -17.09
C PRO A 584 -8.87 6.35 -16.16
N ALA A 585 -7.70 6.98 -16.01
CA ALA A 585 -6.59 6.46 -15.22
C ALA A 585 -6.98 6.23 -13.75
N GLN A 586 -7.75 7.15 -13.17
CA GLN A 586 -8.20 7.04 -11.77
C GLN A 586 -9.25 5.93 -11.60
N ALA A 587 -10.14 5.76 -12.58
CA ALA A 587 -11.09 4.66 -12.60
C ALA A 587 -10.37 3.30 -12.68
N PHE A 588 -9.32 3.18 -13.52
CA PHE A 588 -8.50 1.98 -13.57
C PHE A 588 -7.81 1.69 -12.24
N GLY A 589 -7.29 2.72 -11.56
CA GLY A 589 -6.67 2.58 -10.26
C GLY A 589 -7.66 2.11 -9.19
N LEU A 590 -8.86 2.69 -9.19
CA LEU A 590 -9.94 2.29 -8.27
C LEU A 590 -10.38 0.85 -8.52
N LEU A 591 -10.61 0.45 -9.78
CA LEU A 591 -10.96 -0.94 -10.11
C LEU A 591 -9.84 -1.92 -9.77
N ALA A 592 -8.58 -1.56 -10.03
CA ALA A 592 -7.44 -2.38 -9.64
C ALA A 592 -7.44 -2.63 -8.14
N ASN A 593 -7.61 -1.58 -7.34
CA ASN A 593 -7.62 -1.68 -5.88
C ASN A 593 -8.84 -2.45 -5.37
N LEU A 594 -10.03 -2.24 -5.95
CA LEU A 594 -11.23 -3.00 -5.60
C LEU A 594 -11.06 -4.49 -5.89
N SER A 595 -10.57 -4.87 -7.08
CA SER A 595 -10.32 -6.28 -7.43
C SER A 595 -9.20 -6.91 -6.61
N TRP A 596 -8.22 -6.11 -6.15
CA TRP A 596 -7.18 -6.59 -5.26
C TRP A 596 -7.72 -6.90 -3.86
N GLN A 597 -8.52 -5.97 -3.32
CA GLN A 597 -9.07 -6.09 -1.97
C GLN A 597 -10.24 -7.09 -1.89
N LEU A 598 -11.01 -7.25 -2.98
CA LEU A 598 -12.16 -8.14 -3.09
C LEU A 598 -12.03 -9.00 -4.36
N PRO A 599 -11.25 -10.10 -4.33
CA PRO A 599 -11.00 -10.96 -5.49
C PRO A 599 -12.27 -11.51 -6.15
N GLU A 600 -13.34 -11.70 -5.39
CA GLU A 600 -14.66 -12.12 -5.86
C GLU A 600 -15.31 -11.14 -6.86
N LEU A 601 -14.90 -9.87 -6.85
CA LEU A 601 -15.35 -8.88 -7.84
C LEU A 601 -14.69 -9.04 -9.21
N GLY A 602 -13.70 -9.94 -9.35
CA GLY A 602 -12.92 -10.09 -10.57
C GLY A 602 -13.77 -10.22 -11.83
N GLU A 603 -14.82 -11.06 -11.80
CA GLU A 603 -15.71 -11.24 -12.96
C GLU A 603 -16.52 -9.97 -13.26
N ASN A 604 -17.08 -9.30 -12.25
CA ASN A 604 -17.81 -8.05 -12.43
C ASN A 604 -16.92 -6.96 -13.05
N VAL A 605 -15.72 -6.79 -12.51
CA VAL A 605 -14.74 -5.82 -12.99
C VAL A 605 -14.28 -6.16 -14.41
N TYR A 606 -14.05 -7.45 -14.70
CA TYR A 606 -13.74 -7.91 -16.05
C TYR A 606 -14.81 -7.50 -17.07
N GLN A 607 -16.09 -7.70 -16.75
CA GLN A 607 -17.20 -7.43 -17.68
C GLN A 607 -17.35 -5.93 -18.01
N MET A 608 -17.13 -5.04 -17.03
CA MET A 608 -17.24 -3.58 -17.25
C MET A 608 -15.96 -2.94 -17.81
N THR A 609 -14.80 -3.61 -17.71
CA THR A 609 -13.52 -3.00 -18.08
C THR A 609 -13.34 -2.90 -19.60
N PRO A 610 -13.09 -1.70 -20.16
CA PRO A 610 -12.76 -1.54 -21.57
C PRO A 610 -11.31 -1.96 -21.84
N ILE A 611 -11.07 -3.28 -21.97
CA ILE A 611 -9.74 -3.89 -22.07
C ILE A 611 -8.85 -3.25 -23.15
N GLN A 612 -9.40 -2.87 -24.30
CA GLN A 612 -8.61 -2.24 -25.35
C GLN A 612 -8.00 -0.91 -24.87
N ARG A 613 -8.76 -0.12 -24.12
CA ARG A 613 -8.32 1.17 -23.58
C ARG A 613 -7.28 0.99 -22.48
N VAL A 614 -7.39 -0.07 -21.67
CA VAL A 614 -6.35 -0.45 -20.69
C VAL A 614 -5.03 -0.71 -21.43
N VAL A 615 -5.05 -1.49 -22.52
CA VAL A 615 -3.84 -1.77 -23.32
C VAL A 615 -3.32 -0.52 -24.02
N ASP A 616 -4.19 0.33 -24.55
CA ASP A 616 -3.79 1.57 -25.23
C ASP A 616 -3.05 2.52 -24.29
N VAL A 617 -3.41 2.54 -22.99
CA VAL A 617 -2.70 3.32 -21.97
C VAL A 617 -1.28 2.82 -21.69
N LEU A 618 -0.95 1.59 -22.06
CA LEU A 618 0.38 1.01 -21.83
C LEU A 618 1.36 1.24 -22.99
N LYS A 619 0.83 1.58 -24.17
CA LYS A 619 1.64 1.84 -25.36
C LYS A 619 2.59 3.03 -25.12
N PRO A 620 3.80 3.01 -25.68
CA PRO A 620 4.74 4.12 -25.50
C PRO A 620 4.16 5.42 -26.10
N HIS A 621 4.04 6.47 -25.29
CA HIS A 621 3.71 7.83 -25.71
C HIS A 621 4.49 8.83 -24.86
N GLU A 622 4.96 9.92 -25.47
CA GLU A 622 5.78 10.95 -24.78
C GLU A 622 5.02 11.65 -23.63
N ASP A 623 3.69 11.69 -23.69
CA ASP A 623 2.85 12.48 -22.78
C ASP A 623 2.12 11.69 -21.68
N GLN A 624 2.40 10.39 -21.52
CA GLN A 624 1.59 9.55 -20.64
C GLN A 624 2.12 9.54 -19.19
N PRO A 625 1.32 9.98 -18.19
CA PRO A 625 1.79 10.06 -16.82
C PRO A 625 2.05 8.66 -16.23
N PRO A 626 3.15 8.44 -15.48
CA PRO A 626 3.50 7.14 -14.92
C PRO A 626 2.39 6.50 -14.08
N ARG A 627 1.67 7.31 -13.29
CA ARG A 627 0.57 6.84 -12.43
C ARG A 627 -0.57 6.18 -13.22
N GLY A 628 -0.94 6.72 -14.38
CA GLY A 628 -2.00 6.14 -15.21
C GLY A 628 -1.58 4.81 -15.83
N ARG A 629 -0.31 4.68 -16.21
CA ARG A 629 0.25 3.40 -16.69
C ARG A 629 0.29 2.35 -15.60
N LEU A 630 0.65 2.76 -14.37
CA LEU A 630 0.68 1.86 -13.22
C LEU A 630 -0.73 1.35 -12.89
N ALA A 631 -1.72 2.24 -12.85
CA ALA A 631 -3.12 1.87 -12.64
C ALA A 631 -3.64 0.88 -13.70
N ALA A 632 -3.35 1.14 -14.98
CA ALA A 632 -3.73 0.24 -16.08
C ALA A 632 -3.01 -1.13 -15.98
N LEU A 633 -1.72 -1.15 -15.62
CA LEU A 633 -0.98 -2.40 -15.41
C LEU A 633 -1.52 -3.19 -14.22
N ALA A 634 -1.81 -2.53 -13.11
CA ALA A 634 -2.36 -3.17 -11.92
C ALA A 634 -3.71 -3.81 -12.21
N LEU A 635 -4.61 -3.08 -12.89
CA LEU A 635 -5.89 -3.62 -13.33
C LEU A 635 -5.70 -4.81 -14.27
N ALA A 636 -4.81 -4.69 -15.27
CA ALA A 636 -4.53 -5.77 -16.21
C ALA A 636 -3.92 -7.01 -15.50
N ALA A 637 -3.06 -6.82 -14.51
CA ALA A 637 -2.43 -7.90 -13.75
C ALA A 637 -3.44 -8.63 -12.85
N ASN A 638 -4.34 -7.89 -12.20
CA ASN A 638 -5.42 -8.46 -11.40
C ASN A 638 -6.40 -9.24 -12.28
N LEU A 639 -6.84 -8.66 -13.40
CA LEU A 639 -7.69 -9.34 -14.37
C LEU A 639 -7.01 -10.56 -15.00
N ALA A 640 -5.69 -10.51 -15.19
CA ALA A 640 -4.94 -11.65 -15.72
C ALA A 640 -4.95 -12.87 -14.80
N SER A 641 -5.43 -12.80 -13.55
CA SER A 641 -5.68 -14.00 -12.75
C SER A 641 -6.87 -14.83 -13.25
N LEU A 642 -7.81 -14.21 -13.99
CA LEU A 642 -9.03 -14.82 -14.48
C LEU A 642 -8.84 -15.45 -15.88
N GLY A 643 -9.20 -16.72 -16.04
CA GLY A 643 -9.08 -17.44 -17.31
C GLY A 643 -9.66 -16.71 -18.54
N PRO A 644 -10.94 -16.27 -18.51
CA PRO A 644 -11.55 -15.55 -19.64
C PRO A 644 -10.84 -14.22 -19.98
N ALA A 645 -10.37 -13.51 -18.96
CA ALA A 645 -9.70 -12.22 -19.13
C ALA A 645 -8.32 -12.36 -19.78
N LYS A 646 -7.52 -13.40 -19.43
CA LYS A 646 -6.22 -13.70 -20.04
C LYS A 646 -6.31 -13.71 -21.57
N ALA A 647 -7.27 -14.45 -22.12
CA ALA A 647 -7.45 -14.58 -23.55
C ALA A 647 -7.82 -13.24 -24.22
N ARG A 648 -8.67 -12.42 -23.57
CA ARG A 648 -9.09 -11.12 -24.09
C ARG A 648 -7.98 -10.06 -24.01
N LEU A 649 -7.22 -10.02 -22.91
CA LEU A 649 -6.03 -9.18 -22.75
C LEU A 649 -4.97 -9.48 -23.83
N LEU A 650 -4.70 -10.76 -24.07
CA LEU A 650 -3.79 -11.19 -25.14
C LEU A 650 -4.33 -10.87 -26.54
N ARG A 651 -5.65 -10.92 -26.77
CA ARG A 651 -6.24 -10.50 -28.07
C ARG A 651 -6.14 -8.99 -28.29
N ALA A 652 -6.27 -8.20 -27.23
CA ALA A 652 -6.12 -6.74 -27.28
C ALA A 652 -4.66 -6.27 -27.47
N GLY A 653 -3.69 -7.19 -27.44
CA GLY A 653 -2.28 -6.89 -27.68
C GLY A 653 -1.51 -6.42 -26.45
N LEU A 654 -1.92 -6.83 -25.23
CA LEU A 654 -1.28 -6.45 -23.97
C LEU A 654 0.22 -6.80 -23.89
N LEU A 655 0.61 -7.93 -24.48
CA LEU A 655 1.91 -8.55 -24.24
C LEU A 655 3.09 -7.64 -24.63
N LYS A 656 3.06 -7.04 -25.83
CA LYS A 656 4.15 -6.18 -26.30
C LYS A 656 4.36 -4.94 -25.42
N PRO A 657 3.34 -4.10 -25.13
CA PRO A 657 3.48 -2.99 -24.19
C PRO A 657 3.99 -3.40 -22.81
N MET A 658 3.50 -4.52 -22.27
CA MET A 658 3.92 -5.03 -20.95
C MET A 658 5.40 -5.41 -20.93
N VAL A 659 5.88 -6.17 -21.93
CA VAL A 659 7.31 -6.53 -22.00
C VAL A 659 8.19 -5.30 -22.25
N THR A 660 7.73 -4.35 -23.07
CA THR A 660 8.44 -3.06 -23.25
C THR A 660 8.59 -2.30 -21.93
N VAL A 661 7.57 -2.28 -21.06
CA VAL A 661 7.68 -1.68 -19.71
C VAL A 661 8.75 -2.39 -18.89
N ILE A 662 8.75 -3.72 -18.86
CA ILE A 662 9.73 -4.52 -18.11
C ILE A 662 11.17 -4.17 -18.54
N GLU A 663 11.39 -3.97 -19.83
CA GLU A 663 12.74 -3.71 -20.37
C GLU A 663 13.19 -2.26 -20.25
N SER A 664 12.29 -1.31 -20.52
CA SER A 664 12.68 0.08 -20.79
C SER A 664 12.30 1.06 -19.68
N SER A 665 11.37 0.70 -18.78
CA SER A 665 10.90 1.62 -17.74
C SER A 665 12.01 1.95 -16.73
N GLY A 666 12.19 3.24 -16.42
CA GLY A 666 13.01 3.70 -15.30
C GLY A 666 12.31 3.58 -13.95
N ASP A 667 10.99 3.38 -13.95
CA ASP A 667 10.17 3.26 -12.73
C ASP A 667 10.12 1.78 -12.28
N PRO A 668 10.64 1.45 -11.09
CA PRO A 668 10.61 0.10 -10.56
C PRO A 668 9.19 -0.44 -10.33
N ALA A 669 8.24 0.40 -9.90
CA ALA A 669 6.86 -0.02 -9.65
C ALA A 669 6.16 -0.47 -10.94
N LEU A 670 6.43 0.22 -12.06
CA LEU A 670 5.93 -0.20 -13.37
C LEU A 670 6.54 -1.53 -13.81
N LYS A 671 7.85 -1.74 -13.59
CA LYS A 671 8.53 -3.00 -13.92
C LYS A 671 7.99 -4.17 -13.10
N ASP A 672 7.79 -3.95 -11.81
CA ASP A 672 7.28 -4.94 -10.89
C ASP A 672 5.88 -5.39 -11.27
N MET A 673 4.96 -4.43 -11.46
CA MET A 673 3.57 -4.72 -11.83
C MET A 673 3.46 -5.36 -13.22
N ALA A 674 4.29 -4.96 -14.18
CA ALA A 674 4.36 -5.63 -15.48
C ALA A 674 4.87 -7.07 -15.36
N GLY A 675 5.81 -7.33 -14.45
CA GLY A 675 6.27 -8.68 -14.10
C GLY A 675 5.15 -9.53 -13.49
N VAL A 676 4.37 -9.00 -12.55
CA VAL A 676 3.18 -9.65 -11.98
C VAL A 676 2.20 -10.02 -13.09
N GLY A 677 1.85 -9.04 -13.94
CA GLY A 677 0.93 -9.26 -15.05
C GLY A 677 1.41 -10.34 -16.02
N LEU A 678 2.70 -10.37 -16.37
CA LEU A 678 3.26 -11.39 -17.25
C LEU A 678 3.18 -12.79 -16.63
N ALA A 679 3.50 -12.92 -15.34
CA ALA A 679 3.38 -14.19 -14.63
C ALA A 679 1.93 -14.68 -14.57
N ASN A 680 0.98 -13.80 -14.21
CA ASN A 680 -0.44 -14.14 -14.12
C ASN A 680 -1.03 -14.56 -15.48
N ILE A 681 -0.61 -13.90 -16.58
CA ILE A 681 -1.01 -14.30 -17.94
C ILE A 681 -0.57 -15.74 -18.25
N LEU A 682 0.59 -16.17 -17.77
CA LEU A 682 1.16 -17.49 -18.05
C LEU A 682 0.63 -18.59 -17.11
N GLU A 683 0.21 -18.22 -15.90
CA GLU A 683 -0.25 -19.14 -14.87
C GLU A 683 -1.50 -19.90 -15.30
N ASP A 684 -1.61 -21.19 -14.94
CA ASP A 684 -2.78 -22.06 -15.15
C ASP A 684 -3.46 -21.95 -16.52
N SER A 685 -2.70 -21.61 -17.57
CA SER A 685 -3.23 -21.44 -18.92
C SER A 685 -2.21 -21.90 -19.95
N PRO A 686 -2.23 -23.21 -20.27
CA PRO A 686 -1.38 -23.76 -21.31
C PRO A 686 -1.54 -22.98 -22.64
N GLU A 687 -2.76 -22.57 -22.99
CA GLU A 687 -3.07 -21.81 -24.21
C GLU A 687 -2.38 -20.43 -24.21
N SER A 688 -2.38 -19.74 -23.06
CA SER A 688 -1.72 -18.45 -22.90
C SER A 688 -0.20 -18.60 -23.02
N VAL A 689 0.39 -19.63 -22.41
CA VAL A 689 1.83 -19.95 -22.57
C VAL A 689 2.18 -20.14 -24.06
N ALA A 690 1.38 -20.92 -24.79
CA ALA A 690 1.59 -21.14 -26.22
C ALA A 690 1.47 -19.83 -27.01
N LYS A 691 0.46 -19.02 -26.74
CA LYS A 691 0.24 -17.73 -27.43
C LYS A 691 1.36 -16.72 -27.15
N VAL A 692 1.79 -16.59 -25.88
CA VAL A 692 2.91 -15.72 -25.49
C VAL A 692 4.18 -16.15 -26.22
N PHE A 693 4.46 -17.45 -26.26
CA PHE A 693 5.62 -17.99 -26.95
C PHE A 693 5.57 -17.78 -28.47
N LEU A 694 4.39 -17.90 -29.09
CA LEU A 694 4.22 -17.63 -30.52
C LEU A 694 4.39 -16.14 -30.87
N GLU A 695 3.91 -15.25 -30.00
CA GLU A 695 3.98 -13.81 -30.24
C GLU A 695 5.38 -13.25 -29.98
N ILE A 696 6.10 -13.78 -28.97
CA ILE A 696 7.46 -13.36 -28.62
C ILE A 696 8.34 -14.61 -28.32
N PRO A 697 8.84 -15.31 -29.35
CA PRO A 697 9.60 -16.56 -29.18
C PRO A 697 10.94 -16.40 -28.43
N ASP A 698 11.53 -15.21 -28.49
CA ASP A 698 12.79 -14.86 -27.83
C ASP A 698 12.62 -14.28 -26.42
N LEU A 699 11.38 -14.23 -25.90
CA LEU A 699 11.06 -13.75 -24.55
C LEU A 699 11.93 -14.41 -23.47
N PRO A 700 12.14 -15.74 -23.45
CA PRO A 700 13.01 -16.37 -22.45
C PRO A 700 14.42 -15.77 -22.40
N ARG A 701 14.99 -15.45 -23.57
CA ARG A 701 16.35 -14.90 -23.69
C ARG A 701 16.40 -13.46 -23.17
N ARG A 702 15.37 -12.68 -23.47
CA ARG A 702 15.21 -11.31 -22.99
C ARG A 702 15.08 -11.29 -21.46
N LEU A 703 14.22 -12.14 -20.89
CA LEU A 703 14.06 -12.23 -19.43
C LEU A 703 15.35 -12.72 -18.73
N ALA A 704 16.03 -13.73 -19.27
CA ALA A 704 17.29 -14.22 -18.70
C ALA A 704 18.40 -13.14 -18.72
N PHE A 705 18.47 -12.34 -19.79
CA PHE A 705 19.38 -11.20 -19.87
C PHE A 705 19.06 -10.16 -18.79
N LEU A 706 17.79 -9.79 -18.61
CA LEU A 706 17.38 -8.83 -17.59
C LEU A 706 17.72 -9.29 -16.16
N LEU A 707 17.52 -10.56 -15.85
CA LEU A 707 17.85 -11.15 -14.54
C LEU A 707 19.34 -11.09 -14.20
N THR A 708 20.21 -11.09 -15.20
CA THR A 708 21.67 -11.14 -15.04
C THR A 708 22.37 -9.83 -15.40
N ASN A 709 21.61 -8.79 -15.78
CA ASN A 709 22.14 -7.51 -16.20
C ASN A 709 22.71 -6.72 -15.00
N LYS A 710 24.03 -6.75 -14.85
CA LYS A 710 24.74 -6.02 -13.79
C LYS A 710 24.74 -4.50 -13.96
N LYS A 711 24.50 -3.98 -15.17
CA LYS A 711 24.49 -2.52 -15.41
C LYS A 711 23.21 -1.85 -14.92
N GLN A 712 22.11 -2.59 -14.96
CA GLN A 712 20.79 -2.14 -14.52
C GLN A 712 20.13 -3.27 -13.73
N PRO A 713 20.53 -3.48 -12.45
CA PRO A 713 19.97 -4.54 -11.64
C PRO A 713 18.49 -4.27 -11.36
N LEU A 714 17.67 -5.31 -11.50
CA LEU A 714 16.25 -5.27 -11.13
C LEU A 714 16.08 -5.43 -9.61
N GLU A 715 14.97 -4.94 -9.07
CA GLU A 715 14.55 -5.20 -7.68
C GLU A 715 14.23 -6.68 -7.46
N THR A 716 14.35 -7.15 -6.22
CA THR A 716 14.16 -8.57 -5.86
C THR A 716 12.75 -9.07 -6.21
N SER A 717 11.70 -8.28 -5.96
CA SER A 717 10.32 -8.60 -6.33
C SER A 717 10.18 -8.79 -7.84
N THR A 718 10.72 -7.86 -8.63
CA THR A 718 10.65 -7.94 -10.10
C THR A 718 11.40 -9.17 -10.60
N ARG A 719 12.59 -9.46 -10.07
CA ARG A 719 13.34 -10.69 -10.42
C ARG A 719 12.51 -11.94 -10.12
N ARG A 720 11.85 -11.99 -8.96
CA ARG A 720 10.98 -13.11 -8.57
C ARG A 720 9.88 -13.32 -9.61
N HIS A 721 9.18 -12.27 -10.02
CA HIS A 721 8.12 -12.37 -11.04
C HIS A 721 8.65 -12.81 -12.41
N LEU A 722 9.81 -12.32 -12.86
CA LEU A 722 10.41 -12.76 -14.11
C LEU A 722 10.89 -14.22 -14.05
N MET A 723 11.40 -14.66 -12.90
CA MET A 723 11.79 -16.07 -12.68
C MET A 723 10.56 -16.99 -12.70
N ARG A 724 9.45 -16.57 -12.07
CA ARG A 724 8.15 -17.25 -12.16
C ARG A 724 7.67 -17.36 -13.60
N ALA A 725 7.74 -16.27 -14.38
CA ALA A 725 7.39 -16.28 -15.80
C ALA A 725 8.26 -17.26 -16.62
N ILE A 726 9.58 -17.28 -16.39
CA ILE A 726 10.50 -18.26 -17.02
C ILE A 726 10.11 -19.70 -16.63
N ALA A 727 9.79 -19.94 -15.36
CA ALA A 727 9.40 -21.26 -14.89
C ALA A 727 8.09 -21.74 -15.54
N LEU A 728 7.10 -20.86 -15.67
CA LEU A 728 5.84 -21.13 -16.35
C LEU A 728 6.05 -21.40 -17.85
N LEU A 729 6.92 -20.64 -18.52
CA LEU A 729 7.32 -20.92 -19.92
C LEU A 729 8.02 -22.28 -20.05
N ALA A 730 8.80 -22.72 -19.05
CA ALA A 730 9.47 -24.02 -19.06
C ALA A 730 8.52 -25.21 -18.79
N SER A 731 7.31 -24.95 -18.28
CA SER A 731 6.34 -26.01 -17.96
C SER A 731 5.89 -26.78 -19.21
N ARG A 732 5.80 -26.10 -20.37
CA ARG A 732 5.36 -26.70 -21.64
C ARG A 732 6.53 -27.15 -22.51
N GLU A 733 6.39 -28.33 -23.11
CA GLU A 733 7.42 -28.92 -23.97
C GLU A 733 7.84 -28.01 -25.13
N ALA A 734 6.87 -27.38 -25.82
CA ALA A 734 7.11 -26.54 -26.99
C ALA A 734 8.00 -25.31 -26.71
N SER A 735 7.81 -24.65 -25.56
CA SER A 735 8.59 -23.48 -25.15
C SER A 735 9.83 -23.85 -24.33
N ARG A 736 9.85 -25.02 -23.68
CA ARG A 736 10.97 -25.49 -22.83
C ARG A 736 12.30 -25.55 -23.57
N VAL A 737 12.31 -25.92 -24.85
CA VAL A 737 13.54 -25.94 -25.67
C VAL A 737 14.13 -24.53 -25.80
N SER A 738 13.30 -23.53 -26.12
CA SER A 738 13.75 -22.13 -26.19
C SER A 738 14.24 -21.63 -24.83
N VAL A 739 13.53 -21.95 -23.74
CA VAL A 739 13.97 -21.55 -22.39
C VAL A 739 15.34 -22.15 -22.06
N LYS A 740 15.61 -23.41 -22.44
CA LYS A 740 16.94 -24.04 -22.23
C LYS A 740 18.07 -23.33 -22.97
N GLU A 741 17.82 -22.89 -24.20
CA GLU A 741 18.83 -22.25 -25.05
C GLU A 741 18.99 -20.74 -24.79
N SER A 742 18.14 -20.19 -23.92
CA SER A 742 18.04 -18.75 -23.68
C SER A 742 19.03 -18.15 -22.68
N GLY A 743 19.80 -18.98 -21.98
CA GLY A 743 20.61 -18.57 -20.83
C GLY A 743 19.84 -18.51 -19.50
N ALA A 744 18.53 -18.83 -19.51
CA ALA A 744 17.72 -18.94 -18.30
C ALA A 744 18.26 -19.95 -17.27
N PRO A 745 18.74 -21.17 -17.64
CA PRO A 745 19.29 -22.10 -16.67
C PRO A 745 20.45 -21.50 -15.85
N GLU A 746 21.34 -20.76 -16.50
CA GLU A 746 22.46 -20.07 -15.87
C GLU A 746 22.00 -18.94 -14.96
N ALA A 747 21.03 -18.14 -15.42
CA ALA A 747 20.46 -17.05 -14.64
C ALA A 747 19.78 -17.58 -13.36
N LEU A 748 18.95 -18.62 -13.47
CA LEU A 748 18.28 -19.23 -12.32
C LEU A 748 19.28 -19.83 -11.34
N LEU A 749 20.31 -20.54 -11.83
CA LEU A 749 21.35 -21.12 -10.98
C LEU A 749 22.15 -20.06 -10.23
N ALA A 750 22.43 -18.91 -10.85
CA ALA A 750 23.17 -17.82 -10.23
C ALA A 750 22.37 -17.08 -9.14
N LEU A 751 21.04 -17.09 -9.23
CA LEU A 751 20.14 -16.42 -8.29
C LEU A 751 19.62 -17.34 -7.18
N MET A 752 19.86 -18.65 -7.29
CA MET A 752 19.31 -19.68 -6.39
C MET A 752 19.72 -19.51 -4.92
N ASP A 753 20.92 -18.98 -4.64
CA ASP A 753 21.39 -18.80 -3.25
C ASP A 753 20.87 -17.50 -2.61
N GLN A 754 20.16 -16.65 -3.36
CA GLN A 754 19.65 -15.38 -2.84
C GLN A 754 18.32 -15.60 -2.10
N SER A 755 18.25 -15.10 -0.87
CA SER A 755 17.02 -15.13 -0.06
C SER A 755 15.86 -14.46 -0.82
N GLY A 756 14.68 -15.07 -0.77
CA GLY A 756 13.48 -14.61 -1.47
C GLY A 756 13.42 -14.91 -2.99
N LEU A 757 14.47 -15.50 -3.58
CA LEU A 757 14.52 -15.93 -5.00
C LEU A 757 14.66 -17.45 -5.16
N ALA A 758 15.15 -18.15 -4.14
CA ALA A 758 15.46 -19.57 -4.17
C ALA A 758 14.29 -20.45 -4.65
N ARG A 759 13.06 -20.18 -4.18
CA ARG A 759 11.85 -20.94 -4.55
C ARG A 759 11.60 -20.89 -6.06
N GLU A 760 11.57 -19.69 -6.64
CA GLU A 760 11.31 -19.51 -8.08
C GLU A 760 12.48 -20.00 -8.94
N ALA A 761 13.72 -19.86 -8.46
CA ALA A 761 14.89 -20.43 -9.14
C ALA A 761 14.77 -21.95 -9.24
N SER A 762 14.46 -22.61 -8.11
CA SER A 762 14.25 -24.05 -8.04
C SER A 762 13.06 -24.50 -8.88
N ARG A 763 11.96 -23.73 -8.91
CA ARG A 763 10.79 -24.01 -9.75
C ARG A 763 11.13 -24.01 -11.24
N GLY A 764 11.86 -23.00 -11.70
CA GLY A 764 12.31 -22.94 -13.09
C GLY A 764 13.22 -24.11 -13.45
N LEU A 765 14.14 -24.48 -12.56
CA LEU A 765 15.06 -25.59 -12.78
C LEU A 765 14.39 -26.97 -12.70
N LEU A 766 13.40 -27.14 -11.82
CA LEU A 766 12.52 -28.32 -11.78
C LEU A 766 11.89 -28.56 -13.17
N ASN A 767 11.33 -27.50 -13.77
CA ASN A 767 10.68 -27.57 -15.08
C ASN A 767 11.68 -27.77 -16.25
N LEU A 768 12.94 -27.39 -16.07
CA LEU A 768 14.01 -27.54 -17.07
C LEU A 768 14.78 -28.86 -16.97
N ALA A 769 14.69 -29.57 -15.85
CA ALA A 769 15.37 -30.83 -15.57
C ALA A 769 14.98 -32.08 -16.41
N PRO A 770 13.89 -32.17 -17.21
CA PRO A 770 13.41 -33.48 -17.67
C PRO A 770 14.03 -34.04 -18.97
N VAL A 771 15.30 -33.76 -19.33
CA VAL A 771 15.94 -34.44 -20.49
C VAL A 771 17.39 -34.83 -20.20
N ALA A 772 17.76 -36.09 -20.48
CA ALA A 772 19.05 -36.71 -20.11
C ALA A 772 20.30 -35.90 -20.53
N LYS A 773 20.29 -35.25 -21.71
CA LYS A 773 21.42 -34.42 -22.19
C LYS A 773 21.58 -33.08 -21.45
N ASP A 774 20.49 -32.50 -20.98
CA ASP A 774 20.49 -31.19 -20.31
C ASP A 774 20.79 -31.31 -18.82
N ARG A 775 20.37 -32.43 -18.23
CA ARG A 775 20.73 -32.84 -16.87
C ARG A 775 22.24 -32.77 -16.65
N ASP A 776 23.06 -33.34 -17.52
CA ASP A 776 24.52 -33.38 -17.34
C ASP A 776 25.17 -31.99 -17.33
N LYS A 777 24.63 -31.03 -18.09
CA LYS A 777 25.11 -29.65 -18.08
C LYS A 777 24.84 -28.97 -16.74
N LEU A 778 23.65 -29.17 -16.17
CA LEU A 778 23.29 -28.64 -14.86
C LEU A 778 24.13 -29.27 -13.74
N LEU A 779 24.36 -30.59 -13.81
CA LEU A 779 25.21 -31.32 -12.86
C LEU A 779 26.64 -30.77 -12.86
N LYS A 780 27.26 -30.56 -14.03
CA LYS A 780 28.60 -29.97 -14.16
C LYS A 780 28.73 -28.57 -13.57
N LYS A 781 27.62 -27.83 -13.50
CA LYS A 781 27.57 -26.47 -12.92
C LYS A 781 27.31 -26.45 -11.42
N GLY A 782 27.25 -27.62 -10.76
CA GLY A 782 27.13 -27.70 -9.30
C GLY A 782 25.72 -27.44 -8.78
N ILE A 783 24.68 -27.84 -9.53
CA ILE A 783 23.28 -27.69 -9.10
C ILE A 783 22.95 -28.53 -7.85
N LEU A 784 23.53 -29.73 -7.70
CA LEU A 784 23.18 -30.66 -6.60
C LEU A 784 23.54 -30.11 -5.21
N PRO A 785 24.76 -29.58 -4.94
CA PRO A 785 25.07 -28.97 -3.65
C PRO A 785 24.08 -27.85 -3.26
N LYS A 786 23.64 -27.04 -4.23
CA LYS A 786 22.69 -25.95 -3.99
C LYS A 786 21.31 -26.47 -3.64
N LEU A 787 20.78 -27.42 -4.43
CA LEU A 787 19.48 -28.03 -4.16
C LEU A 787 19.44 -28.74 -2.80
N VAL A 788 20.49 -29.50 -2.46
CA VAL A 788 20.57 -30.18 -1.14
C VAL A 788 20.65 -29.17 0.00
N THR A 789 21.32 -28.04 -0.20
CA THR A 789 21.31 -26.93 0.78
C THR A 789 19.90 -26.35 0.94
N LEU A 790 19.18 -26.14 -0.17
CA LEU A 790 17.82 -25.61 -0.18
C LEU A 790 16.77 -26.55 0.42
N LEU A 791 17.05 -27.84 0.57
CA LEU A 791 16.18 -28.74 1.35
C LEU A 791 16.03 -28.28 2.81
N ARG A 792 16.94 -27.46 3.33
CA ARG A 792 16.84 -26.88 4.68
C ARG A 792 16.01 -25.60 4.73
N SER A 793 15.67 -25.01 3.59
CA SER A 793 14.91 -23.75 3.49
C SER A 793 13.40 -24.05 3.49
N PRO A 794 12.62 -23.54 4.47
CA PRO A 794 11.16 -23.73 4.48
C PRO A 794 10.49 -23.27 3.18
N ASP A 795 10.97 -22.16 2.60
CA ASP A 795 10.37 -21.56 1.41
C ASP A 795 10.63 -22.35 0.12
N ALA A 796 11.75 -23.08 0.04
CA ALA A 796 12.23 -23.69 -1.19
C ALA A 796 12.36 -25.22 -1.15
N ARG A 797 12.24 -25.86 0.02
CA ARG A 797 12.49 -27.31 0.20
C ARG A 797 11.68 -28.20 -0.73
N ASP A 798 10.38 -27.90 -0.89
CA ASP A 798 9.49 -28.75 -1.69
C ASP A 798 9.90 -28.73 -3.17
N VAL A 799 10.13 -27.53 -3.70
CA VAL A 799 10.50 -27.33 -5.10
C VAL A 799 11.92 -27.81 -5.37
N ALA A 800 12.81 -27.69 -4.38
CA ALA A 800 14.16 -28.24 -4.43
C ALA A 800 14.14 -29.78 -4.45
N ALA A 801 13.27 -30.41 -3.65
CA ALA A 801 13.05 -31.86 -3.68
C ALA A 801 12.52 -32.32 -5.04
N GLY A 802 11.60 -31.57 -5.65
CA GLY A 802 11.11 -31.86 -7.00
C GLY A 802 12.21 -31.77 -8.05
N ALA A 803 13.01 -30.69 -8.03
CA ALA A 803 14.15 -30.55 -8.94
C ALA A 803 15.15 -31.70 -8.77
N LEU A 804 15.40 -32.12 -7.52
CA LEU A 804 16.26 -33.24 -7.19
C LEU A 804 15.68 -34.59 -7.69
N ALA A 805 14.38 -34.79 -7.56
CA ALA A 805 13.69 -35.98 -8.07
C ALA A 805 13.90 -36.11 -9.59
N ASN A 806 13.73 -35.02 -10.35
CA ASN A 806 13.93 -35.00 -11.79
C ASN A 806 15.39 -35.23 -12.19
N LEU A 807 16.34 -34.65 -11.45
CA LEU A 807 17.78 -34.81 -11.73
C LEU A 807 18.29 -36.21 -11.39
N THR A 808 17.70 -36.88 -10.41
CA THR A 808 18.12 -38.23 -9.97
C THR A 808 17.42 -39.34 -10.77
N ALA A 809 16.25 -39.06 -11.37
CA ALA A 809 15.50 -40.01 -12.19
C ALA A 809 16.35 -40.63 -13.31
N GLY A 810 16.74 -41.90 -13.19
CA GLY A 810 17.58 -42.58 -14.18
C GLY A 810 19.00 -41.99 -14.32
N SER A 811 19.53 -41.33 -13.28
CA SER A 811 20.92 -40.84 -13.23
C SER A 811 21.65 -41.39 -12.02
N LYS A 812 22.38 -42.50 -12.19
CA LYS A 812 23.18 -43.06 -11.09
C LYS A 812 24.21 -42.08 -10.56
N ALA A 813 24.85 -41.31 -11.45
CA ALA A 813 25.83 -40.30 -11.04
C ALA A 813 25.21 -39.20 -10.16
N ALA A 814 24.04 -38.68 -10.54
CA ALA A 814 23.35 -37.67 -9.73
C ALA A 814 22.82 -38.24 -8.41
N ALA A 815 22.28 -39.46 -8.43
CA ALA A 815 21.79 -40.14 -7.22
C ALA A 815 22.91 -40.39 -6.20
N VAL A 816 24.06 -40.88 -6.65
CA VAL A 816 25.25 -41.09 -5.80
C VAL A 816 25.74 -39.78 -5.21
N GLU A 817 25.85 -38.72 -6.02
CA GLU A 817 26.31 -37.42 -5.53
C GLU A 817 25.28 -36.78 -4.57
N ALA A 818 23.99 -36.87 -4.85
CA ALA A 818 22.93 -36.40 -3.95
C ALA A 818 22.95 -37.13 -2.59
N ALA A 819 23.13 -38.46 -2.61
CA ALA A 819 23.30 -39.24 -1.39
C ALA A 819 24.56 -38.83 -0.62
N ARG A 820 25.69 -38.63 -1.31
CA ARG A 820 26.95 -38.18 -0.71
C ARG A 820 26.82 -36.81 -0.03
N LEU A 821 25.99 -35.93 -0.59
CA LEU A 821 25.68 -34.61 -0.04
C LEU A 821 24.68 -34.66 1.14
N GLY A 822 24.15 -35.84 1.48
CA GLY A 822 23.23 -36.02 2.63
C GLY A 822 21.75 -35.75 2.30
N ALA A 823 21.34 -35.83 1.03
CA ALA A 823 19.96 -35.55 0.64
C ALA A 823 18.94 -36.45 1.36
N LEU A 824 19.23 -37.75 1.53
CA LEU A 824 18.30 -38.71 2.15
C LEU A 824 18.03 -38.38 3.63
N SER A 825 19.06 -37.98 4.37
CA SER A 825 18.93 -37.58 5.78
C SER A 825 18.10 -36.31 5.98
N LEU A 826 17.92 -35.50 4.93
CA LEU A 826 17.06 -34.32 4.92
C LEU A 826 15.64 -34.64 4.43
N LEU A 827 15.53 -35.41 3.36
CA LEU A 827 14.24 -35.74 2.73
C LEU A 827 13.40 -36.71 3.57
N ALA A 828 14.02 -37.72 4.20
CA ALA A 828 13.27 -38.75 4.90
C ALA A 828 12.49 -38.21 6.13
N PRO A 829 13.09 -37.36 7.00
CA PRO A 829 12.33 -36.68 8.05
C PRO A 829 11.26 -35.72 7.51
N GLN A 830 11.50 -35.07 6.37
CA GLN A 830 10.52 -34.17 5.76
C GLN A 830 9.31 -34.92 5.22
N LEU A 831 9.51 -36.08 4.56
CA LEU A 831 8.41 -36.94 4.14
C LEU A 831 7.64 -37.49 5.35
N LYS A 832 8.37 -37.79 6.44
CA LYS A 832 7.75 -38.18 7.70
C LYS A 832 6.81 -37.10 8.21
N GLN A 833 7.34 -35.89 8.38
CA GLN A 833 6.57 -34.73 8.83
C GLN A 833 5.39 -34.40 7.91
N ALA A 834 5.57 -34.49 6.59
CA ALA A 834 4.54 -34.17 5.61
C ALA A 834 3.36 -35.15 5.60
N CYS A 835 3.56 -36.37 6.13
CA CYS A 835 2.54 -37.42 6.19
C CYS A 835 2.05 -37.68 7.63
N GLU A 836 2.57 -36.98 8.64
CA GLU A 836 2.04 -37.03 10.00
C GLU A 836 0.74 -36.19 10.06
N PRO A 837 -0.42 -36.79 10.43
CA PRO A 837 -1.67 -36.06 10.51
C PRO A 837 -1.59 -35.02 11.64
N GLN A 838 -1.81 -33.75 11.30
CA GLN A 838 -1.93 -32.68 12.30
C GLN A 838 -3.37 -32.58 12.86
N ASP A 839 -4.36 -33.05 12.08
CA ASP A 839 -5.76 -33.27 12.46
C ASP A 839 -6.43 -34.34 11.56
N GLU A 840 -7.68 -34.73 11.89
CA GLU A 840 -8.43 -35.80 11.18
C GLU A 840 -8.84 -35.43 9.74
N ASN A 841 -8.90 -34.14 9.39
CA ASN A 841 -9.30 -33.68 8.05
C ASN A 841 -8.14 -33.71 7.04
N MET A 842 -6.89 -33.57 7.50
CA MET A 842 -5.72 -33.52 6.61
C MET A 842 -5.36 -34.87 5.98
N ILE A 843 -5.90 -35.98 6.50
CA ILE A 843 -5.78 -37.31 5.87
C ILE A 843 -6.33 -37.24 4.43
N TYR A 844 -7.42 -36.51 4.19
CA TYR A 844 -7.98 -36.35 2.85
C TYR A 844 -7.22 -35.38 1.96
N GLU A 845 -6.44 -34.43 2.48
CA GLU A 845 -5.57 -33.54 1.67
C GLU A 845 -4.24 -34.21 1.30
N VAL A 846 -3.64 -34.99 2.21
CA VAL A 846 -2.43 -35.79 1.93
C VAL A 846 -2.71 -36.90 0.91
N LEU A 847 -3.97 -37.33 0.80
CA LEU A 847 -4.42 -38.42 -0.09
C LEU A 847 -5.22 -37.92 -1.31
N GLY A 848 -5.86 -36.76 -1.21
CA GLY A 848 -6.63 -36.06 -2.24
C GLY A 848 -5.80 -34.94 -2.86
N PHE A 849 -4.95 -35.34 -3.80
CA PHE A 849 -3.94 -34.51 -4.46
C PHE A 849 -4.52 -33.43 -5.40
N ALA A 850 -5.13 -32.38 -4.86
CA ALA A 850 -5.56 -31.23 -5.67
C ALA A 850 -4.63 -30.01 -5.57
N GLU A 851 -3.87 -29.81 -4.48
CA GLU A 851 -3.16 -28.53 -4.29
C GLU A 851 -1.68 -28.61 -3.84
N ASN A 852 -1.15 -29.77 -3.38
CA ASN A 852 0.25 -29.85 -2.90
C ASN A 852 1.03 -31.10 -3.39
N ASP A 853 1.86 -30.93 -4.42
CA ASP A 853 2.74 -31.96 -4.98
C ASP A 853 3.98 -32.29 -4.11
N ALA A 854 4.22 -31.57 -3.01
CA ALA A 854 5.46 -31.68 -2.23
C ALA A 854 5.77 -33.10 -1.70
N PRO A 855 4.82 -33.85 -1.10
CA PRO A 855 5.09 -35.21 -0.63
C PRO A 855 5.49 -36.16 -1.77
N VAL A 856 4.90 -35.97 -2.95
CA VAL A 856 5.19 -36.78 -4.14
C VAL A 856 6.61 -36.50 -4.65
N TRP A 857 7.01 -35.23 -4.71
CA TRP A 857 8.38 -34.84 -5.09
C TRP A 857 9.42 -35.37 -4.12
N ILE A 858 9.16 -35.28 -2.81
CA ILE A 858 10.07 -35.80 -1.77
C ILE A 858 10.17 -37.33 -1.88
N LEU A 859 9.04 -38.03 -2.01
CA LEU A 859 9.01 -39.48 -2.20
C LEU A 859 9.78 -39.89 -3.46
N ALA A 860 9.60 -39.17 -4.56
CA ALA A 860 10.28 -39.47 -5.83
C ALA A 860 11.79 -39.32 -5.71
N ALA A 861 12.27 -38.25 -5.07
CA ALA A 861 13.68 -38.03 -4.81
C ALA A 861 14.26 -39.16 -3.95
N ILE A 862 13.60 -39.53 -2.85
CA ILE A 862 14.04 -40.63 -1.99
C ILE A 862 14.11 -41.93 -2.80
N ALA A 863 13.04 -42.24 -3.54
CA ALA A 863 12.93 -43.50 -4.26
C ALA A 863 14.02 -43.64 -5.35
N HIS A 864 14.24 -42.61 -6.15
CA HIS A 864 15.30 -42.61 -7.17
C HIS A 864 16.70 -42.73 -6.56
N ILE A 865 16.97 -42.00 -5.47
CA ILE A 865 18.28 -42.02 -4.83
C ILE A 865 18.55 -43.40 -4.21
N VAL A 866 17.63 -43.94 -3.41
CA VAL A 866 17.81 -45.25 -2.77
C VAL A 866 17.96 -46.36 -3.79
N ASP A 867 17.14 -46.35 -4.85
CA ASP A 867 17.16 -47.38 -5.89
C ASP A 867 18.47 -47.42 -6.68
N LEU A 868 18.98 -46.25 -7.08
CA LEU A 868 20.17 -46.14 -7.92
C LEU A 868 21.49 -46.23 -7.15
N VAL A 869 21.50 -45.80 -5.88
CA VAL A 869 22.67 -45.91 -5.00
C VAL A 869 22.84 -47.34 -4.51
N ASP A 870 21.74 -48.01 -4.15
CA ASP A 870 21.67 -49.42 -3.77
C ASP A 870 22.67 -49.85 -2.67
N THR A 871 22.89 -49.00 -1.66
CA THR A 871 23.75 -49.31 -0.51
C THR A 871 22.96 -49.43 0.80
N PRO A 872 23.44 -50.22 1.78
CA PRO A 872 22.83 -50.27 3.10
C PRO A 872 22.78 -48.91 3.81
N GLY A 873 23.78 -48.04 3.58
CA GLY A 873 23.81 -46.67 4.11
C GLY A 873 22.65 -45.82 3.59
N ALA A 874 22.45 -45.79 2.27
CA ALA A 874 21.33 -45.06 1.67
C ALA A 874 19.97 -45.58 2.16
N ARG A 875 19.79 -46.90 2.29
CA ARG A 875 18.57 -47.48 2.85
C ARG A 875 18.35 -47.09 4.31
N ARG A 876 19.42 -47.02 5.12
CA ARG A 876 19.36 -46.55 6.51
C ARG A 876 18.91 -45.10 6.58
N ASP A 877 19.50 -44.22 5.78
CA ASP A 877 19.16 -42.78 5.76
C ASP A 877 17.72 -42.53 5.30
N ALA A 878 17.19 -43.38 4.42
CA ALA A 878 15.80 -43.33 3.98
C ALA A 878 14.81 -43.99 4.97
N GLY A 879 15.28 -44.71 5.99
CA GLY A 879 14.46 -45.53 6.88
C GLY A 879 13.33 -44.76 7.58
N ALA A 880 13.57 -43.50 7.95
CA ALA A 880 12.56 -42.65 8.60
C ALA A 880 11.30 -42.39 7.74
N ALA A 881 11.41 -42.54 6.42
CA ALA A 881 10.31 -42.34 5.48
C ALA A 881 9.46 -43.59 5.23
N VAL A 882 9.89 -44.78 5.70
CA VAL A 882 9.21 -46.06 5.42
C VAL A 882 7.73 -46.07 5.86
N PRO A 883 7.34 -45.55 7.04
CA PRO A 883 5.92 -45.49 7.43
C PRO A 883 5.08 -44.70 6.41
N CYS A 884 5.61 -43.58 5.90
CA CYS A 884 4.93 -42.75 4.91
C CYS A 884 4.88 -43.41 3.55
N MET A 885 5.93 -44.13 3.15
CA MET A 885 5.91 -44.95 1.94
C MET A 885 4.80 -46.01 2.02
N CYS A 886 4.59 -46.62 3.19
CA CYS A 886 3.51 -47.59 3.41
C CYS A 886 2.13 -46.92 3.34
N LEU A 887 1.95 -45.78 4.02
CA LEU A 887 0.73 -44.96 3.96
C LEU A 887 0.36 -44.62 2.50
N LEU A 888 1.29 -43.99 1.77
CA LEU A 888 1.06 -43.54 0.38
C LEU A 888 0.85 -44.72 -0.59
N THR A 889 1.42 -45.89 -0.29
CA THR A 889 1.16 -47.11 -1.08
C THR A 889 -0.23 -47.69 -0.80
N CYS A 890 -0.69 -47.65 0.44
CA CYS A 890 -1.98 -48.22 0.81
C CYS A 890 -3.15 -47.30 0.42
N GLN A 891 -2.96 -46.00 0.59
CA GLN A 891 -4.04 -45.01 0.53
C GLN A 891 -3.89 -44.03 -0.64
N GLY A 892 -2.73 -43.95 -1.29
CA GLY A 892 -2.53 -43.09 -2.45
C GLY A 892 -3.17 -43.65 -3.73
N GLU A 893 -3.43 -42.76 -4.69
CA GLU A 893 -4.01 -43.10 -5.99
C GLU A 893 -2.97 -43.00 -7.13
N GLY A 894 -3.24 -43.72 -8.23
CA GLY A 894 -2.47 -43.63 -9.48
C GLY A 894 -0.94 -43.76 -9.32
N SER A 895 -0.21 -42.78 -9.85
CA SER A 895 1.26 -42.75 -9.88
C SER A 895 1.91 -42.65 -8.49
N VAL A 896 1.20 -42.12 -7.49
CA VAL A 896 1.71 -42.01 -6.11
C VAL A 896 1.83 -43.39 -5.48
N LYS A 897 0.81 -44.23 -5.68
CA LYS A 897 0.81 -45.62 -5.24
C LYS A 897 1.95 -46.41 -5.90
N GLU A 898 2.11 -46.24 -7.20
CA GLU A 898 3.20 -46.85 -7.97
C GLU A 898 4.57 -46.41 -7.45
N LEU A 899 4.74 -45.11 -7.18
CA LEU A 899 5.96 -44.56 -6.65
C LEU A 899 6.27 -45.05 -5.22
N GLY A 900 5.26 -45.21 -4.38
CA GLY A 900 5.37 -45.80 -3.05
C GLY A 900 5.88 -47.24 -3.11
N ILE A 901 5.32 -48.06 -4.01
CA ILE A 901 5.79 -49.44 -4.24
C ILE A 901 7.19 -49.47 -4.83
N PHE A 902 7.50 -48.55 -5.74
CA PHE A 902 8.83 -48.40 -6.29
C PHE A 902 9.87 -48.12 -5.19
N ALA A 903 9.56 -47.22 -4.25
CA ALA A 903 10.39 -46.89 -3.09
C ALA A 903 10.52 -48.05 -2.10
N LEU A 904 9.40 -48.66 -1.69
CA LEU A 904 9.40 -49.82 -0.78
C LEU A 904 10.16 -51.00 -1.37
N GLY A 905 10.05 -51.24 -2.67
CA GLY A 905 10.82 -52.27 -3.36
C GLY A 905 12.33 -52.05 -3.30
N ALA A 906 12.79 -50.78 -3.36
CA ALA A 906 14.20 -50.45 -3.17
C ALA A 906 14.65 -50.69 -1.73
N MET A 907 13.76 -50.41 -0.75
CA MET A 907 14.00 -50.66 0.67
C MET A 907 13.98 -52.14 1.04
N ALA A 908 13.21 -52.98 0.33
CA ALA A 908 13.05 -54.41 0.60
C ALA A 908 14.35 -55.24 0.48
N LYS A 909 15.41 -54.66 -0.09
CA LYS A 909 16.78 -55.23 -0.06
C LYS A 909 17.45 -55.16 1.32
N SER A 910 16.84 -54.44 2.27
CA SER A 910 17.19 -54.40 3.69
C SER A 910 15.94 -54.74 4.53
N PRO A 911 15.53 -56.03 4.59
CA PRO A 911 14.31 -56.45 5.29
C PRO A 911 14.27 -56.03 6.76
N GLU A 912 15.43 -55.91 7.41
CA GLU A 912 15.60 -55.47 8.78
C GLU A 912 15.07 -54.04 9.03
N LEU A 913 15.10 -53.17 8.02
CA LEU A 913 14.57 -51.79 8.10
C LEU A 913 13.07 -51.74 7.78
N LEU A 914 12.58 -52.70 7.00
CA LEU A 914 11.21 -52.69 6.47
C LEU A 914 10.23 -53.40 7.42
N ARG A 915 10.63 -54.57 7.96
CA ARG A 915 9.79 -55.45 8.79
C ARG A 915 9.10 -54.76 9.99
N PRO A 916 9.79 -53.90 10.77
CA PRO A 916 9.15 -53.24 11.91
C PRO A 916 8.01 -52.32 11.48
N ALA A 917 8.19 -51.59 10.37
CA ALA A 917 7.22 -50.60 9.91
C ALA A 917 6.05 -51.23 9.14
N VAL A 918 6.28 -52.27 8.32
CA VAL A 918 5.20 -52.89 7.52
C VAL A 918 4.22 -53.72 8.34
N ALA A 919 4.58 -54.11 9.57
CA ALA A 919 3.69 -54.83 10.48
C ALA A 919 2.47 -53.99 10.88
N ASP A 920 2.62 -52.67 10.92
CA ASP A 920 1.59 -51.71 11.31
C ASP A 920 0.64 -51.33 10.14
N TRP A 921 0.84 -51.88 8.94
CA TRP A 921 0.08 -51.54 7.73
C TRP A 921 -0.62 -52.76 7.09
N PRO A 922 -1.76 -53.22 7.63
CA PRO A 922 -2.44 -54.43 7.16
C PRO A 922 -2.90 -54.35 5.70
N GLY A 923 -3.26 -53.15 5.21
CA GLY A 923 -3.64 -52.91 3.82
C GLY A 923 -2.49 -53.02 2.80
N LEU A 924 -1.23 -53.10 3.24
CA LEU A 924 -0.08 -53.12 2.33
C LEU A 924 -0.01 -54.39 1.50
N ARG A 925 -0.43 -55.53 2.07
CA ARG A 925 -0.48 -56.82 1.37
C ARG A 925 -1.46 -56.77 0.20
N GLU A 926 -2.63 -56.18 0.42
CA GLU A 926 -3.66 -55.96 -0.60
C GLU A 926 -3.20 -54.96 -1.66
N ALA A 927 -2.59 -53.84 -1.24
CA ALA A 927 -2.03 -52.84 -2.15
C ALA A 927 -0.97 -53.43 -3.09
N CYS A 928 -0.10 -54.31 -2.57
CA CYS A 928 0.88 -55.03 -3.38
C CYS A 928 0.24 -56.09 -4.29
N ALA A 929 -0.82 -56.77 -3.85
CA ALA A 929 -1.53 -57.76 -4.66
C ALA A 929 -2.27 -57.11 -5.84
N ALA A 930 -2.76 -55.88 -5.66
CA ALA A 930 -3.44 -55.10 -6.70
C ALA A 930 -2.51 -54.68 -7.87
N MET A 931 -1.19 -54.85 -7.77
CA MET A 931 -0.22 -54.49 -8.83
C MET A 931 -0.05 -55.55 -9.91
N SER A 932 -1.06 -56.39 -10.14
CA SER A 932 -0.99 -57.63 -10.93
C SER A 932 -0.65 -57.45 -12.42
N VAL A 933 -0.60 -56.21 -12.95
CA VAL A 933 -0.29 -55.90 -14.37
C VAL A 933 0.72 -54.74 -14.53
N SER A 934 1.43 -54.35 -13.47
CA SER A 934 2.37 -53.20 -13.50
C SER A 934 3.83 -53.65 -13.71
N PRO A 935 4.70 -52.83 -14.37
CA PRO A 935 6.16 -53.02 -14.36
C PRO A 935 6.77 -53.15 -12.96
N LEU A 936 6.01 -52.77 -11.92
CA LEU A 936 6.40 -52.82 -10.52
C LEU A 936 6.06 -54.16 -9.84
N LEU A 937 5.50 -55.14 -10.56
CA LEU A 937 5.08 -56.43 -9.98
C LEU A 937 6.20 -57.13 -9.19
N ASP A 938 7.43 -57.13 -9.71
CA ASP A 938 8.55 -57.77 -9.03
C ASP A 938 8.95 -57.03 -7.75
N ARG A 939 8.81 -55.70 -7.72
CA ARG A 939 9.00 -54.89 -6.51
C ARG A 939 7.92 -55.18 -5.48
N ALA A 940 6.65 -55.24 -5.91
CA ALA A 940 5.54 -55.60 -5.02
C ALA A 940 5.74 -56.98 -4.37
N LYS A 941 6.24 -57.97 -5.12
CA LYS A 941 6.60 -59.30 -4.58
C LYS A 941 7.74 -59.21 -3.55
N LEU A 942 8.75 -58.37 -3.76
CA LEU A 942 9.83 -58.16 -2.78
C LEU A 942 9.31 -57.55 -1.48
N VAL A 943 8.41 -56.58 -1.59
CA VAL A 943 7.74 -55.97 -0.43
C VAL A 943 6.88 -57.01 0.31
N GLN A 944 6.07 -57.80 -0.41
CA GLN A 944 5.24 -58.87 0.18
C GLN A 944 6.03 -59.90 1.00
N ARG A 945 7.26 -60.25 0.58
CA ARG A 945 8.14 -61.15 1.34
C ARG A 945 8.60 -60.58 2.68
N CYS A 946 8.53 -59.26 2.84
CA CYS A 946 8.88 -58.58 4.09
C CYS A 946 7.68 -58.40 5.02
N ILE A 947 6.44 -58.63 4.53
CA ILE A 947 5.21 -58.55 5.34
C ILE A 947 5.05 -59.86 6.13
N PRO A 948 4.92 -59.81 7.46
CA PRO A 948 4.65 -60.99 8.28
C PRO A 948 3.43 -61.78 7.76
N ALA A 949 3.54 -63.10 7.74
CA ALA A 949 2.38 -63.97 7.52
C ALA A 949 1.58 -64.01 8.82
N TYR A 950 0.51 -63.22 8.89
CA TYR A 950 -0.52 -63.36 9.92
C TYR A 950 -1.58 -64.34 9.43
#